data_AF-A0A3N2K0D4-F1
#
_entry.id   AF-A0A3N2K0D4-F1
#
_cell.length_a   1.000
_cell.length_b   1.000
_cell.length_c   1.000
_cell.angle_alpha   90.00
_cell.angle_beta   90.00
_cell.angle_gamma   90.00
#
_symmetry.space_group_name_H-M   'P 1'
#
loop_
_entity.id
_entity.type
_entity.pdbx_description
1 polymer ?
#
loop_
_entity_poly.entity_id
_entity_poly.type
_entity_poly.pdbx_seq_one_letter_code
_entity_poly.pdbx_strand_id
1 'polypeptide(L)'
;MSTSDTATTPVGEGTAPRDEARDSTGDRLPHAPGSGAAAAVSAVTGAVPVAVTVTAVVVTRGHTPYLARTLAALGAQSDRPDRVVVVDVGASASMRDYRDLQLGDARFVAAPDARSFGQAVELALSDAVHAPTWLWLLHDDSAPEPDALAHLVAAVEHTPSVAVAGAKQRGWSDPDVLLEVGFTTSPLGRRMTGIDVAEIDQGQHDARDDVLAVGLAGALVRWGVWDQLGGTDPEYGAFGDGLDLCRRARLAGHRVVVVPRAVVHHAQASLRGLRVEEAAEPAEPADAGPTDAPVHVPRRRRPDIDTGPGNTYRARRRSQMYYRLVGVHGALVPFLIVGTVLWSPVRAMYRLAAKRPMQAVDEIVAALVVVAVRLGPLSRARGGVRRTSTVPRSALTPLLGTWREVTLERRNLRRSRLERSLARTAPTEIERSELRALAVRRRTVLAAMAVVLLGLTAWVYGPMLGTLASGGRLVGGALLTADGSLGDLWRAATSGWVQTGLGEQGPADPLLTVLVPFTVLTGGHLQAAVNVLLIGSFVLAGLGAWFAAGAVTRSVALRSWAVAVWVVAPPLLVGLAGGNLGAVLAHAALPWAAYGVARAVGAQATDHVEVVVSRRTLHAETAAPPSLGSAAAAGLALALAVGAAPMLLPAALVALVVVGAVVHQGRRYLVLVAVPALVVCAPYLLEVVTTWTDGGWRLLAAGPGVPSASVAAEPWQMLLGWPGEPAGWFDPSADPWTTAAAWAPYVLTGLVAVAALVGLLRRARVGGARLGWVLALLGLATAVPVAATTVAVDPATGASLPGSPGPALSLVVLGLLVAGLVGLRRRDDGELPAAPRPAPASRSGRLGRALVHVGAAVLVLVCVAAPVGAGWAWVDAEVDRGGTAPAADGATQVRPAAVGSLQATTTTVVPPVGQQLQAPPRLARVLSLETRPDGTIVYALLRGDGAQLVDSAAVARLRAFVGSDASPADAVPQVVGDISAVGGADVADRLADLGVGGVLVPATPDPTRSRAELVTRLDTIDGLERVTQGRSAVFWRVARTDAADAVPPAWATLVAGDGTDLRDLAAQDAEVHAQLLASDAPRRVVLAEHADPGWSATLDGRALRPATVDGRQAFEVGTGAGTLAVRYDGDGLRTPWIVGGGLVLLVVALLALPTRRRRGTVR
;
A
#
# COMPACT_ATOMS: atom_id res chain seq x y z
N MET A 1 7.45 50.60 -4.48
CA MET A 1 8.20 50.96 -5.69
C MET A 1 7.57 50.15 -6.82
N SER A 2 6.58 50.65 -7.58
CA SER A 2 6.42 52.01 -8.17
C SER A 2 7.61 52.37 -9.06
N THR A 3 7.48 52.79 -10.32
CA THR A 3 6.28 53.09 -11.16
C THR A 3 6.73 53.18 -12.64
N SER A 4 6.05 52.57 -13.62
CA SER A 4 5.17 53.18 -14.67
C SER A 4 5.82 54.05 -15.77
N ASP A 5 5.47 53.72 -17.03
CA ASP A 5 5.22 54.61 -18.20
C ASP A 5 6.36 55.55 -18.70
N THR A 6 6.39 56.09 -19.94
CA THR A 6 5.31 56.35 -20.93
C THR A 6 5.87 56.34 -22.37
N ALA A 7 4.99 56.32 -23.38
CA ALA A 7 5.32 56.32 -24.81
C ALA A 7 5.63 57.70 -25.41
N THR A 8 6.40 57.75 -26.52
CA THR A 8 6.37 58.85 -27.51
C THR A 8 6.66 58.35 -28.95
N THR A 9 5.66 58.47 -29.81
CA THR A 9 5.75 58.71 -31.28
C THR A 9 5.13 60.10 -31.54
N PRO A 10 5.19 60.76 -32.73
CA PRO A 10 5.41 60.24 -34.09
C PRO A 10 6.31 61.14 -35.00
N VAL A 11 6.03 61.11 -36.33
CA VAL A 11 6.67 61.74 -37.52
C VAL A 11 7.59 60.76 -38.26
N GLY A 12 7.48 60.53 -39.58
CA GLY A 12 6.54 61.04 -40.60
C GLY A 12 6.65 60.20 -41.90
N GLU A 13 5.69 60.38 -42.82
CA GLU A 13 5.41 59.58 -44.03
C GLU A 13 6.60 59.30 -44.99
N GLY A 14 6.50 58.21 -45.78
CA GLY A 14 7.01 58.25 -47.17
C GLY A 14 7.54 56.96 -47.81
N THR A 15 6.86 56.54 -48.89
CA THR A 15 7.39 55.79 -50.06
C THR A 15 7.79 54.30 -49.95
N ALA A 16 7.49 53.59 -51.04
CA ALA A 16 7.77 52.17 -51.27
C ALA A 16 9.07 51.98 -52.10
N PRO A 17 9.70 50.79 -52.08
CA PRO A 17 10.85 50.50 -52.93
C PRO A 17 10.45 49.85 -54.26
N ARG A 18 11.13 50.25 -55.34
CA ARG A 18 11.22 49.49 -56.59
C ARG A 18 12.61 49.65 -57.21
N ASP A 19 13.01 48.58 -57.91
CA ASP A 19 13.98 48.50 -59.00
C ASP A 19 15.51 48.58 -58.73
N GLU A 20 16.18 47.54 -59.28
CA GLU A 20 17.44 47.57 -60.04
C GLU A 20 18.79 47.92 -59.35
N ALA A 21 19.93 47.30 -59.69
CA ALA A 21 20.24 46.15 -60.58
C ALA A 21 21.68 45.62 -60.31
N ARG A 22 22.09 44.61 -61.11
CA ARG A 22 23.48 44.27 -61.55
C ARG A 22 24.40 43.54 -60.54
N ASP A 23 25.38 42.73 -60.99
CA ASP A 23 25.68 42.12 -62.29
C ASP A 23 26.53 40.86 -62.02
N SER A 24 26.51 39.83 -62.89
CA SER A 24 27.54 38.79 -62.88
C SER A 24 27.64 38.05 -64.21
N THR A 25 28.66 38.42 -65.00
CA THR A 25 29.06 37.70 -66.22
C THR A 25 30.59 37.51 -66.28
N GLY A 26 30.97 36.33 -66.79
CA GLY A 26 32.25 36.02 -67.46
C GLY A 26 33.35 35.40 -66.58
N ASP A 27 34.26 34.52 -67.05
CA ASP A 27 34.53 33.88 -68.36
C ASP A 27 35.60 32.76 -68.13
N ARG A 28 35.93 31.74 -68.98
CA ARG A 28 35.46 31.17 -70.27
C ARG A 28 35.93 29.68 -70.34
N LEU A 29 35.19 28.74 -70.96
CA LEU A 29 35.31 28.15 -72.33
C LEU A 29 36.66 27.45 -72.67
N PRO A 30 36.72 26.45 -73.60
CA PRO A 30 35.78 26.21 -74.70
C PRO A 30 35.27 24.78 -74.99
N HIS A 31 34.25 24.73 -75.85
CA HIS A 31 33.68 23.57 -76.56
C HIS A 31 34.37 23.32 -77.91
N ALA A 32 34.17 22.10 -78.47
CA ALA A 32 33.77 21.79 -79.87
C ALA A 32 34.52 20.56 -80.45
N PRO A 33 34.02 19.91 -81.54
CA PRO A 33 32.62 19.70 -81.98
C PRO A 33 32.31 18.21 -82.29
N GLY A 34 31.06 17.86 -82.63
CA GLY A 34 30.74 16.53 -83.18
C GLY A 34 29.24 16.20 -83.25
N SER A 35 28.60 16.49 -84.38
CA SER A 35 27.21 16.11 -84.65
C SER A 35 27.11 14.75 -85.35
N GLY A 36 26.15 13.91 -84.94
CA GLY A 36 25.68 12.75 -85.72
C GLY A 36 25.91 11.39 -85.05
N ALA A 37 24.89 10.53 -85.12
CA ALA A 37 24.82 9.14 -84.63
C ALA A 37 24.47 8.90 -83.14
N ALA A 38 23.24 9.28 -82.74
CA ALA A 38 22.59 8.73 -81.52
C ALA A 38 21.08 8.39 -81.71
N ALA A 39 20.54 8.52 -82.92
CA ALA A 39 19.16 8.13 -83.25
C ALA A 39 19.02 6.65 -83.69
N ALA A 40 20.08 5.85 -83.53
CA ALA A 40 20.18 4.48 -84.07
C ALA A 40 20.80 3.47 -83.09
N VAL A 41 20.53 3.62 -81.77
CA VAL A 41 20.70 2.54 -80.78
C VAL A 41 19.42 2.43 -79.92
N SER A 42 18.26 2.42 -80.58
CA SER A 42 16.97 2.08 -79.97
C SER A 42 16.58 0.64 -80.30
N ALA A 43 17.54 -0.29 -80.14
CA ALA A 43 17.33 -1.72 -80.24
C ALA A 43 18.45 -2.47 -79.47
N VAL A 44 18.11 -3.62 -78.89
CA VAL A 44 19.04 -4.59 -78.27
C VAL A 44 19.68 -4.15 -76.93
N THR A 45 18.83 -3.88 -75.93
CA THR A 45 18.91 -4.63 -74.65
C THR A 45 17.49 -4.86 -74.14
N GLY A 46 16.85 -5.93 -74.63
CA GLY A 46 15.62 -6.41 -74.02
C GLY A 46 15.93 -7.00 -72.65
N ALA A 47 15.74 -6.21 -71.60
CA ALA A 47 15.58 -6.77 -70.26
C ALA A 47 14.29 -7.61 -70.31
N VAL A 48 14.45 -8.94 -70.33
CA VAL A 48 13.32 -9.86 -70.18
C VAL A 48 12.57 -9.45 -68.91
N PRO A 49 11.27 -9.15 -68.97
CA PRO A 49 10.51 -8.84 -67.77
C PRO A 49 10.55 -10.07 -66.87
N VAL A 50 11.26 -9.97 -65.75
CA VAL A 50 11.28 -11.02 -64.73
C VAL A 50 9.86 -11.05 -64.16
N ALA A 51 9.09 -12.07 -64.52
CA ALA A 51 7.71 -12.24 -64.06
C ALA A 51 7.68 -12.19 -62.53
N VAL A 52 7.00 -11.18 -61.99
CA VAL A 52 6.96 -10.91 -60.55
C VAL A 52 6.02 -11.91 -59.90
N THR A 53 6.57 -13.04 -59.45
CA THR A 53 5.76 -14.10 -58.83
C THR A 53 5.53 -13.83 -57.35
N VAL A 54 4.27 -13.87 -56.91
CA VAL A 54 3.81 -13.64 -55.54
C VAL A 54 3.16 -14.91 -54.98
N THR A 55 3.75 -15.47 -53.92
CA THR A 55 3.10 -16.50 -53.10
C THR A 55 2.48 -15.85 -51.87
N ALA A 56 1.15 -15.89 -51.74
CA ALA A 56 0.46 -15.51 -50.51
C ALA A 56 0.53 -16.66 -49.49
N VAL A 57 0.96 -16.36 -48.26
CA VAL A 57 1.05 -17.33 -47.16
C VAL A 57 0.16 -16.87 -46.00
N VAL A 58 -0.92 -17.61 -45.75
CA VAL A 58 -1.88 -17.36 -44.67
C VAL A 58 -1.59 -18.33 -43.54
N VAL A 59 -1.19 -17.84 -42.36
CA VAL A 59 -1.00 -18.71 -41.19
C VAL A 59 -2.24 -18.66 -40.28
N THR A 60 -2.82 -19.83 -40.02
CA THR A 60 -3.96 -20.05 -39.10
C THR A 60 -3.58 -21.02 -37.97
N ARG A 61 -4.44 -21.11 -36.95
CA ARG A 61 -4.39 -22.16 -35.93
C ARG A 61 -5.79 -22.75 -35.76
N GLY A 62 -6.05 -23.86 -36.43
CA GLY A 62 -7.38 -24.43 -36.56
C GLY A 62 -8.33 -23.55 -37.40
N HIS A 63 -9.59 -23.97 -37.44
CA HIS A 63 -10.67 -23.25 -38.08
C HIS A 63 -11.11 -22.05 -37.21
N THR A 64 -10.64 -20.85 -37.54
CA THR A 64 -10.97 -19.61 -36.79
C THR A 64 -12.12 -18.84 -37.45
N PRO A 65 -12.93 -18.07 -36.69
CA PRO A 65 -14.01 -17.24 -37.24
C PRO A 65 -13.54 -16.08 -38.13
N TYR A 66 -12.22 -15.92 -38.31
CA TYR A 66 -11.63 -14.91 -39.17
C TYR A 66 -11.21 -15.47 -40.54
N LEU A 67 -10.80 -16.74 -40.58
CA LEU A 67 -10.15 -17.37 -41.74
C LEU A 67 -11.01 -17.29 -43.01
N ALA A 68 -12.30 -17.61 -42.93
CA ALA A 68 -13.23 -17.57 -44.06
C ALA A 68 -13.27 -16.20 -44.77
N ARG A 69 -13.33 -15.10 -44.00
CA ARG A 69 -13.33 -13.74 -44.54
C ARG A 69 -11.99 -13.35 -45.12
N THR A 70 -10.89 -13.79 -44.52
CA THR A 70 -9.53 -13.57 -45.03
C THR A 70 -9.31 -14.28 -46.37
N LEU A 71 -9.78 -15.52 -46.51
CA LEU A 71 -9.72 -16.27 -47.77
C LEU A 71 -10.62 -15.65 -48.84
N ALA A 72 -11.85 -15.27 -48.51
CA ALA A 72 -12.74 -14.58 -49.45
C ALA A 72 -12.14 -13.25 -49.96
N ALA A 73 -11.49 -12.48 -49.09
CA ALA A 73 -10.79 -11.24 -49.44
C ALA A 73 -9.57 -11.47 -50.35
N LEU A 74 -8.88 -12.60 -50.22
CA LEU A 74 -7.83 -13.03 -51.16
C LEU A 74 -8.37 -13.40 -52.54
N GLY A 75 -9.51 -14.11 -52.60
CA GLY A 75 -10.15 -14.49 -53.87
C GLY A 75 -10.70 -13.30 -54.67
N ALA A 76 -10.99 -12.20 -53.96
CA ALA A 76 -11.51 -10.94 -54.48
C ALA A 76 -10.43 -9.89 -54.82
N GLN A 77 -9.14 -10.24 -54.79
CA GLN A 77 -8.10 -9.31 -55.26
C GLN A 77 -8.22 -9.05 -56.76
N SER A 78 -7.98 -7.80 -57.18
CA SER A 78 -7.94 -7.40 -58.59
C SER A 78 -6.76 -8.03 -59.32
N ASP A 79 -5.56 -7.93 -58.73
CA ASP A 79 -4.40 -8.75 -59.07
C ASP A 79 -4.33 -9.96 -58.13
N ARG A 80 -4.46 -11.18 -58.67
CA ARG A 80 -4.41 -12.41 -57.89
C ARG A 80 -2.96 -12.86 -57.63
N PRO A 81 -2.61 -13.33 -56.42
CA PRO A 81 -1.31 -13.97 -56.20
C PRO A 81 -1.21 -15.28 -56.99
N ASP A 82 -0.04 -15.56 -57.57
CA ASP A 82 0.21 -16.77 -58.38
C ASP A 82 -0.03 -18.08 -57.61
N ARG A 83 0.17 -18.05 -56.29
CA ARG A 83 -0.05 -19.18 -55.38
C ARG A 83 -0.59 -18.69 -54.05
N VAL A 84 -1.51 -19.44 -53.46
CA VAL A 84 -1.96 -19.26 -52.07
C VAL A 84 -1.65 -20.52 -51.27
N VAL A 85 -0.98 -20.36 -50.14
CA VAL A 85 -0.69 -21.44 -49.19
C VAL A 85 -1.26 -21.09 -47.82
N VAL A 86 -2.13 -21.96 -47.29
CA VAL A 86 -2.74 -21.82 -45.97
C VAL A 86 -2.06 -22.81 -45.02
N VAL A 87 -1.39 -22.31 -44.00
CA VAL A 87 -0.64 -23.12 -43.03
C VAL A 87 -1.39 -23.18 -41.71
N ASP A 88 -1.76 -24.38 -41.29
CA ASP A 88 -2.40 -24.61 -39.99
C ASP A 88 -1.39 -25.09 -38.95
N VAL A 89 -1.13 -24.25 -37.93
CA VAL A 89 -0.23 -24.58 -36.81
C VAL A 89 -0.98 -25.15 -35.58
N GLY A 90 -2.25 -25.54 -35.74
CA GLY A 90 -3.12 -26.01 -34.66
C GLY A 90 -3.50 -27.49 -34.71
N ALA A 91 -3.60 -28.10 -35.90
CA ALA A 91 -4.26 -29.41 -36.06
C ALA A 91 -3.31 -30.59 -36.35
N SER A 92 -3.75 -31.77 -35.89
CA SER A 92 -3.17 -33.08 -36.24
C SER A 92 -3.57 -33.50 -37.67
N ALA A 93 -2.95 -32.93 -38.69
CA ALA A 93 -2.90 -33.38 -40.09
C ALA A 93 -4.22 -33.58 -40.89
N SER A 94 -5.41 -33.54 -40.27
CA SER A 94 -6.68 -33.85 -40.96
C SER A 94 -7.26 -32.67 -41.73
N MET A 95 -7.02 -32.66 -43.04
CA MET A 95 -7.57 -31.73 -44.05
C MET A 95 -9.11 -31.71 -44.20
N ARG A 96 -9.86 -32.32 -43.26
CA ARG A 96 -11.32 -32.50 -43.35
C ARG A 96 -12.11 -31.26 -42.90
N ASP A 97 -11.54 -30.46 -42.00
CA ASP A 97 -12.22 -29.39 -41.26
C ASP A 97 -12.23 -28.03 -42.01
N TYR A 98 -11.85 -28.03 -43.29
CA TYR A 98 -11.73 -26.84 -44.14
C TYR A 98 -12.44 -26.99 -45.52
N ARG A 99 -13.26 -28.03 -45.70
CA ARG A 99 -13.87 -28.38 -47.01
C ARG A 99 -14.89 -27.36 -47.52
N ASP A 100 -15.44 -26.57 -46.61
CA ASP A 100 -16.33 -25.44 -46.81
C ASP A 100 -15.59 -24.14 -47.19
N LEU A 101 -14.31 -24.01 -46.84
CA LEU A 101 -13.47 -22.84 -47.14
C LEU A 101 -12.79 -22.93 -48.52
N GLN A 102 -13.58 -22.91 -49.59
CA GLN A 102 -13.05 -23.03 -50.95
C GLN A 102 -12.42 -21.72 -51.47
N LEU A 103 -11.10 -21.76 -51.73
CA LEU A 103 -10.35 -20.69 -52.40
C LEU A 103 -9.54 -21.25 -53.59
N GLY A 104 -10.23 -21.74 -54.63
CA GLY A 104 -9.61 -22.23 -55.86
C GLY A 104 -8.47 -23.23 -55.61
N ASP A 105 -7.30 -22.97 -56.20
CA ASP A 105 -6.09 -23.81 -56.10
C ASP A 105 -5.27 -23.60 -54.80
N ALA A 106 -5.86 -23.04 -53.74
CA ALA A 106 -5.15 -22.80 -52.48
C ALA A 106 -4.66 -24.11 -51.82
N ARG A 107 -3.36 -24.20 -51.56
CA ARG A 107 -2.73 -25.36 -50.91
C ARG A 107 -2.83 -25.23 -49.39
N PHE A 108 -3.42 -26.22 -48.72
CA PHE A 108 -3.40 -26.30 -47.26
C PHE A 108 -2.22 -27.17 -46.78
N VAL A 109 -1.52 -26.74 -45.73
CA VAL A 109 -0.34 -27.40 -45.14
C VAL A 109 -0.53 -27.49 -43.62
N ALA A 110 -0.48 -28.70 -43.06
CA ALA A 110 -0.49 -28.89 -41.62
C ALA A 110 0.93 -28.76 -41.06
N ALA A 111 1.10 -27.92 -40.03
CA ALA A 111 2.40 -27.59 -39.43
C ALA A 111 2.30 -27.57 -37.88
N PRO A 112 1.89 -28.67 -37.22
CA PRO A 112 1.67 -28.71 -35.76
C PRO A 112 2.94 -28.42 -34.94
N ASP A 113 4.12 -28.70 -35.49
CA ASP A 113 5.42 -28.42 -34.85
C ASP A 113 5.90 -26.97 -35.01
N ALA A 114 5.22 -26.13 -35.80
CA ALA A 114 5.61 -24.74 -36.04
C ALA A 114 5.38 -23.87 -34.78
N ARG A 115 6.48 -23.47 -34.12
CA ARG A 115 6.43 -22.68 -32.88
C ARG A 115 6.45 -21.17 -33.12
N SER A 116 6.57 -20.73 -34.37
CA SER A 116 6.57 -19.32 -34.78
C SER A 116 5.98 -19.12 -36.17
N PHE A 117 5.60 -17.87 -36.48
CA PHE A 117 5.11 -17.49 -37.80
C PHE A 117 6.15 -17.77 -38.89
N GLY A 118 7.43 -17.47 -38.65
CA GLY A 118 8.51 -17.76 -39.60
C GLY A 118 8.67 -19.24 -39.92
N GLN A 119 8.56 -20.13 -38.92
CA GLN A 119 8.61 -21.58 -39.13
C GLN A 119 7.40 -22.10 -39.90
N ALA A 120 6.21 -21.50 -39.70
CA ALA A 120 5.03 -21.82 -40.48
C ALA A 120 5.23 -21.45 -41.96
N VAL A 121 5.82 -20.28 -42.25
CA VAL A 121 6.15 -19.84 -43.62
C VAL A 121 7.26 -20.72 -44.25
N GLU A 122 8.26 -21.13 -43.47
CA GLU A 122 9.32 -22.06 -43.92
C GLU A 122 8.73 -23.42 -44.35
N LEU A 123 7.84 -24.00 -43.53
CA LEU A 123 7.10 -25.23 -43.85
C LEU A 123 6.09 -25.05 -44.99
N ALA A 124 5.58 -23.84 -45.23
CA ALA A 124 4.73 -23.54 -46.39
C ALA A 124 5.48 -23.67 -47.72
N LEU A 125 6.80 -23.50 -47.68
CA LEU A 125 7.66 -23.33 -48.85
C LEU A 125 8.64 -24.49 -49.08
N SER A 126 8.69 -25.49 -48.19
CA SER A 126 9.58 -26.66 -48.30
C SER A 126 9.44 -27.41 -49.63
N ASP A 127 8.23 -27.40 -50.18
CA ASP A 127 7.84 -28.17 -51.37
C ASP A 127 7.66 -27.27 -52.61
N ALA A 128 8.14 -26.02 -52.57
CA ALA A 128 7.99 -25.07 -53.66
C ALA A 128 8.96 -25.40 -54.81
N VAL A 129 8.45 -26.05 -55.86
CA VAL A 129 9.22 -26.43 -57.08
C VAL A 129 9.97 -25.24 -57.72
N HIS A 130 9.45 -24.03 -57.56
CA HIS A 130 10.09 -22.78 -57.96
C HIS A 130 9.98 -21.77 -56.83
N ALA A 131 11.11 -21.16 -56.46
CA ALA A 131 11.20 -20.07 -55.51
C ALA A 131 10.40 -18.85 -56.01
N PRO A 132 9.50 -18.26 -55.20
CA PRO A 132 8.77 -17.06 -55.59
C PRO A 132 9.68 -15.82 -55.59
N THR A 133 9.28 -14.76 -56.28
CA THR A 133 9.97 -13.46 -56.21
C THR A 133 9.62 -12.74 -54.90
N TRP A 134 8.34 -12.79 -54.50
CA TRP A 134 7.82 -12.17 -53.28
C TRP A 134 6.91 -13.13 -52.49
N LEU A 135 6.94 -12.97 -51.17
CA LEU A 135 6.01 -13.58 -50.23
C LEU A 135 5.02 -12.52 -49.74
N TRP A 136 3.72 -12.76 -49.87
CA TRP A 136 2.70 -11.92 -49.25
C TRP A 136 2.20 -12.58 -47.97
N LEU A 137 2.63 -12.03 -46.83
CA LEU A 137 2.41 -12.60 -45.51
C LEU A 137 1.07 -12.13 -44.95
N LEU A 138 0.25 -13.07 -44.49
CA LEU A 138 -1.06 -12.83 -43.92
C LEU A 138 -1.29 -13.68 -42.66
N HIS A 139 -1.99 -13.14 -41.69
CA HIS A 139 -2.58 -13.94 -40.60
C HIS A 139 -4.03 -14.30 -41.00
N ASP A 140 -4.58 -15.37 -40.45
CA ASP A 140 -6.01 -15.72 -40.56
C ASP A 140 -6.96 -14.57 -40.19
N ASP A 141 -6.52 -13.59 -39.40
CA ASP A 141 -7.26 -12.39 -39.01
C ASP A 141 -6.90 -11.11 -39.78
N SER A 142 -6.53 -11.24 -41.06
CA SER A 142 -6.07 -10.15 -41.94
C SER A 142 -6.73 -10.20 -43.33
N ALA A 143 -7.82 -9.47 -43.53
CA ALA A 143 -8.57 -9.47 -44.78
C ALA A 143 -8.20 -8.23 -45.65
N PRO A 144 -7.48 -8.39 -46.78
CA PRO A 144 -7.13 -7.27 -47.67
C PRO A 144 -8.34 -6.63 -48.36
N GLU A 145 -8.24 -5.33 -48.70
CA GLU A 145 -9.13 -4.69 -49.68
C GLU A 145 -8.75 -5.14 -51.12
N PRO A 146 -9.67 -5.10 -52.12
CA PRO A 146 -9.46 -5.70 -53.44
C PRO A 146 -8.17 -5.29 -54.18
N ASP A 147 -7.74 -4.03 -54.06
CA ASP A 147 -6.56 -3.49 -54.76
C ASP A 147 -5.28 -3.53 -53.90
N ALA A 148 -5.29 -4.23 -52.76
CA ALA A 148 -4.18 -4.23 -51.83
C ALA A 148 -2.90 -4.86 -52.42
N LEU A 149 -3.00 -6.00 -53.12
CA LEU A 149 -1.84 -6.62 -53.73
C LEU A 149 -1.28 -5.77 -54.90
N ALA A 150 -2.15 -5.27 -55.77
CA ALA A 150 -1.80 -4.38 -56.88
C ALA A 150 -0.97 -3.18 -56.40
N HIS A 151 -1.41 -2.52 -55.32
CA HIS A 151 -0.69 -1.40 -54.72
C HIS A 151 0.63 -1.79 -54.04
N LEU A 152 0.74 -2.98 -53.44
CA LEU A 152 2.00 -3.48 -52.87
C LEU A 152 3.02 -3.82 -53.96
N VAL A 153 2.60 -4.45 -55.06
CA VAL A 153 3.47 -4.83 -56.19
C VAL A 153 3.98 -3.58 -56.91
N ALA A 154 3.09 -2.65 -57.29
CA ALA A 154 3.47 -1.41 -57.97
C ALA A 154 4.51 -0.57 -57.17
N ALA A 155 4.44 -0.60 -55.84
CA ALA A 155 5.39 0.09 -54.97
C ALA A 155 6.81 -0.52 -54.97
N VAL A 156 6.94 -1.82 -55.27
CA VAL A 156 8.23 -2.54 -55.24
C VAL A 156 8.84 -2.79 -56.62
N GLU A 157 8.03 -2.86 -57.68
CA GLU A 157 8.48 -3.06 -59.08
C GLU A 157 9.59 -2.10 -59.48
N HIS A 158 9.40 -0.81 -59.20
CA HIS A 158 10.29 0.27 -59.65
C HIS A 158 11.40 0.60 -58.64
N THR A 159 11.44 -0.06 -57.48
CA THR A 159 12.36 0.27 -56.39
C THR A 159 13.11 -0.96 -55.88
N PRO A 160 14.21 -1.38 -56.56
CA PRO A 160 14.93 -2.62 -56.22
C PRO A 160 15.57 -2.60 -54.81
N SER A 161 15.71 -1.44 -54.16
CA SER A 161 16.18 -1.33 -52.78
C SER A 161 15.16 -1.71 -51.70
N VAL A 162 13.86 -1.76 -52.02
CA VAL A 162 12.82 -2.19 -51.06
C VAL A 162 12.83 -3.70 -50.94
N ALA A 163 12.87 -4.21 -49.71
CA ALA A 163 12.75 -5.65 -49.43
C ALA A 163 11.49 -6.02 -48.65
N VAL A 164 10.84 -5.05 -48.00
CA VAL A 164 9.60 -5.24 -47.25
C VAL A 164 8.69 -4.04 -47.51
N ALA A 165 7.47 -4.29 -47.97
CA ALA A 165 6.40 -3.31 -48.13
C ALA A 165 5.19 -3.74 -47.29
N GLY A 166 4.73 -2.90 -46.37
CA GLY A 166 3.59 -3.20 -45.50
C GLY A 166 2.33 -2.44 -45.86
N ALA A 167 1.16 -3.09 -45.78
CA ALA A 167 -0.13 -2.45 -45.94
C ALA A 167 -0.51 -1.54 -44.75
N LYS A 168 -1.35 -0.53 -45.00
CA LYS A 168 -2.13 0.21 -43.99
C LYS A 168 -3.15 -0.72 -43.35
N GLN A 169 -3.18 -0.78 -42.02
CA GLN A 169 -4.08 -1.65 -41.26
C GLN A 169 -5.26 -0.86 -40.68
N ARG A 170 -6.48 -1.33 -40.97
CA ARG A 170 -7.78 -0.80 -40.52
C ARG A 170 -8.52 -1.79 -39.62
N GLY A 171 -9.54 -1.32 -38.90
CA GLY A 171 -10.31 -2.13 -37.95
C GLY A 171 -11.18 -3.21 -38.60
N TRP A 172 -11.00 -4.48 -38.22
CA TRP A 172 -11.80 -5.62 -38.73
C TRP A 172 -13.32 -5.41 -38.77
N SER A 173 -13.90 -4.91 -37.69
CA SER A 173 -15.36 -4.67 -37.55
C SER A 173 -15.76 -3.20 -37.72
N ASP A 174 -14.80 -2.35 -38.08
CA ASP A 174 -14.87 -0.90 -37.94
C ASP A 174 -13.81 -0.29 -38.89
N PRO A 175 -14.05 -0.35 -40.22
CA PRO A 175 -13.04 -0.05 -41.25
C PRO A 175 -12.45 1.35 -41.09
N ASP A 176 -13.30 2.32 -40.75
CA ASP A 176 -12.91 3.72 -40.58
C ASP A 176 -11.88 3.92 -39.47
N VAL A 177 -11.69 2.96 -38.54
CA VAL A 177 -10.67 3.07 -37.48
C VAL A 177 -9.31 2.59 -37.94
N LEU A 178 -8.34 3.50 -37.91
CA LEU A 178 -6.94 3.24 -38.21
C LEU A 178 -6.25 2.44 -37.09
N LEU A 179 -5.44 1.45 -37.46
CA LEU A 179 -4.64 0.63 -36.54
C LEU A 179 -3.14 0.83 -36.70
N GLU A 180 -2.63 0.80 -37.93
CA GLU A 180 -1.20 0.91 -38.23
C GLU A 180 -0.92 1.44 -39.64
N VAL A 181 0.07 2.33 -39.77
CA VAL A 181 0.65 2.79 -41.05
C VAL A 181 2.17 2.71 -40.90
N GLY A 182 2.67 1.49 -40.70
CA GLY A 182 4.01 1.24 -40.20
C GLY A 182 4.24 1.77 -38.77
N PHE A 183 5.41 1.46 -38.21
CA PHE A 183 5.75 1.85 -36.83
C PHE A 183 7.25 2.07 -36.62
N THR A 184 7.57 2.75 -35.53
CA THR A 184 8.93 2.89 -34.97
C THR A 184 9.01 2.25 -33.59
N THR A 185 10.19 2.28 -32.97
CA THR A 185 10.36 1.98 -31.55
C THR A 185 11.00 3.13 -30.82
N SER A 186 10.67 3.28 -29.53
CA SER A 186 11.41 4.16 -28.63
C SER A 186 12.89 3.73 -28.52
N PRO A 187 13.79 4.55 -27.93
CA PRO A 187 15.18 4.13 -27.67
C PRO A 187 15.25 2.92 -26.71
N LEU A 188 14.13 2.64 -26.02
CA LEU A 188 13.89 1.49 -25.17
C LEU A 188 13.07 0.38 -25.84
N GLY A 189 13.03 0.30 -27.17
CA GLY A 189 12.42 -0.80 -27.93
C GLY A 189 10.91 -0.98 -27.72
N ARG A 190 10.18 0.06 -27.28
CA ARG A 190 8.71 0.02 -27.21
C ARG A 190 8.15 0.37 -28.58
N ARG A 191 7.30 -0.49 -29.18
CA ARG A 191 6.53 -0.19 -30.41
C ARG A 191 5.77 1.13 -30.26
N MET A 192 5.84 1.98 -31.28
CA MET A 192 5.20 3.29 -31.38
C MET A 192 4.66 3.43 -32.81
N THR A 193 3.35 3.31 -32.97
CA THR A 193 2.67 3.44 -34.28
C THR A 193 2.55 4.90 -34.71
N GLY A 194 2.42 5.81 -33.74
CA GLY A 194 2.07 7.22 -33.97
C GLY A 194 0.57 7.49 -34.09
N ILE A 195 -0.25 6.43 -33.97
CA ILE A 195 -1.71 6.45 -34.18
C ILE A 195 -2.42 6.40 -32.82
N ASP A 196 -3.39 7.28 -32.62
CA ASP A 196 -4.20 7.36 -31.42
C ASP A 196 -5.27 6.26 -31.40
N VAL A 197 -5.62 5.78 -30.20
CA VAL A 197 -6.53 4.62 -30.08
C VAL A 197 -7.95 4.99 -30.50
N ALA A 198 -8.43 4.39 -31.59
CA ALA A 198 -9.68 4.72 -32.29
C ALA A 198 -9.64 6.08 -33.02
N GLU A 199 -8.47 6.45 -33.53
CA GLU A 199 -8.32 7.46 -34.59
C GLU A 199 -9.02 6.99 -35.87
N ILE A 200 -9.70 7.90 -36.55
CA ILE A 200 -10.38 7.63 -37.83
C ILE A 200 -9.38 7.87 -38.97
N ASP A 201 -9.39 7.00 -39.97
CA ASP A 201 -8.59 7.14 -41.19
C ASP A 201 -9.24 8.16 -42.15
N GLN A 202 -8.65 9.34 -42.23
CA GLN A 202 -8.97 10.44 -43.12
C GLN A 202 -7.81 10.72 -44.10
N GLY A 203 -6.88 9.75 -44.26
CA GLY A 203 -5.67 9.90 -45.06
C GLY A 203 -4.55 10.72 -44.41
N GLN A 204 -4.68 11.10 -43.14
CA GLN A 204 -3.73 11.96 -42.42
C GLN A 204 -2.34 11.36 -42.21
N HIS A 205 -2.16 10.06 -42.46
CA HIS A 205 -0.86 9.37 -42.44
C HIS A 205 -0.41 8.87 -43.84
N ASP A 206 -1.14 9.21 -44.91
CA ASP A 206 -0.91 8.62 -46.24
C ASP A 206 0.32 9.18 -46.97
N ALA A 207 0.95 10.22 -46.43
CA ALA A 207 2.25 10.75 -46.88
C ALA A 207 3.47 9.96 -46.33
N ARG A 208 3.24 8.86 -45.60
CA ARG A 208 4.29 8.07 -44.94
C ARG A 208 4.79 6.94 -45.85
N ASP A 209 6.11 6.86 -46.04
CA ASP A 209 6.79 5.86 -46.88
C ASP A 209 7.82 5.06 -46.06
N ASP A 210 9.04 5.58 -45.88
CA ASP A 210 10.13 4.91 -45.16
C ASP A 210 9.81 4.75 -43.64
N VAL A 211 9.78 3.51 -43.15
CA VAL A 211 9.50 3.18 -41.74
C VAL A 211 10.47 2.15 -41.16
N LEU A 212 10.69 2.17 -39.84
CA LEU A 212 11.56 1.19 -39.17
C LEU A 212 11.05 -0.24 -39.36
N ALA A 213 9.74 -0.44 -39.23
CA ALA A 213 9.08 -1.74 -39.36
C ALA A 213 7.60 -1.61 -39.73
N VAL A 214 7.04 -2.72 -40.25
CA VAL A 214 5.62 -2.92 -40.54
C VAL A 214 5.13 -4.22 -39.91
N GLY A 215 3.84 -4.32 -39.61
CA GLY A 215 3.21 -5.56 -39.15
C GLY A 215 3.17 -6.61 -40.27
N LEU A 216 3.36 -7.89 -39.92
CA LEU A 216 3.35 -9.00 -40.89
C LEU A 216 1.96 -9.31 -41.46
N ALA A 217 0.88 -8.82 -40.84
CA ALA A 217 -0.47 -8.87 -41.38
C ALA A 217 -0.60 -7.97 -42.62
N GLY A 218 -0.37 -8.53 -43.81
CA GLY A 218 -0.43 -7.85 -45.10
C GLY A 218 0.92 -7.36 -45.61
N ALA A 219 2.05 -7.92 -45.17
CA ALA A 219 3.38 -7.50 -45.61
C ALA A 219 3.86 -8.28 -46.84
N LEU A 220 4.28 -7.58 -47.89
CA LEU A 220 4.98 -8.14 -49.05
C LEU A 220 6.50 -8.13 -48.78
N VAL A 221 7.14 -9.29 -48.80
CA VAL A 221 8.56 -9.49 -48.46
C VAL A 221 9.29 -10.17 -49.61
N ARG A 222 10.45 -9.65 -50.02
CA ARG A 222 11.25 -10.26 -51.10
C ARG A 222 11.80 -11.60 -50.64
N TRP A 223 11.57 -12.66 -51.41
CA TRP A 223 11.95 -14.02 -51.04
C TRP A 223 13.44 -14.15 -50.70
N GLY A 224 14.33 -13.68 -51.58
CA GLY A 224 15.78 -13.76 -51.36
C GLY A 224 16.26 -13.05 -50.08
N VAL A 225 15.53 -12.04 -49.59
CA VAL A 225 15.83 -11.36 -48.32
C VAL A 225 15.23 -12.13 -47.14
N TRP A 226 14.05 -12.74 -47.29
CA TRP A 226 13.49 -13.65 -46.29
C TRP A 226 14.43 -14.85 -46.03
N ASP A 227 14.91 -15.48 -47.10
CA ASP A 227 15.84 -16.62 -47.08
C ASP A 227 17.21 -16.25 -46.51
N GLN A 228 17.86 -15.18 -47.04
CA GLN A 228 19.13 -14.66 -46.51
C GLN A 228 19.07 -14.32 -45.01
N LEU A 229 17.91 -13.87 -44.53
CA LEU A 229 17.69 -13.54 -43.13
C LEU A 229 17.25 -14.75 -42.28
N GLY A 230 16.91 -15.90 -42.86
CA GLY A 230 16.40 -17.06 -42.15
C GLY A 230 15.05 -16.81 -41.48
N GLY A 231 14.12 -16.13 -42.17
CA GLY A 231 12.78 -15.80 -41.66
C GLY A 231 12.79 -14.90 -40.42
N THR A 232 11.84 -15.11 -39.49
CA THR A 232 11.70 -14.36 -38.22
C THR A 232 12.31 -15.12 -37.04
N ASP A 233 13.03 -14.47 -36.11
CA ASP A 233 13.52 -15.15 -34.90
C ASP A 233 12.34 -15.54 -33.97
N PRO A 234 12.11 -16.86 -33.71
CA PRO A 234 10.99 -17.34 -32.91
C PRO A 234 10.98 -16.79 -31.47
N GLU A 235 12.12 -16.33 -30.96
CA GLU A 235 12.27 -15.85 -29.59
C GLU A 235 11.52 -14.54 -29.30
N TYR A 236 11.23 -13.75 -30.35
CA TYR A 236 10.41 -12.54 -30.24
C TYR A 236 8.92 -12.84 -30.12
N GLY A 237 8.46 -13.98 -30.67
CA GLY A 237 7.05 -14.36 -30.80
C GLY A 237 6.19 -13.35 -31.57
N ALA A 238 4.87 -13.59 -31.55
CA ALA A 238 3.83 -12.89 -32.33
C ALA A 238 3.63 -11.38 -32.03
N PHE A 239 4.58 -10.73 -31.37
CA PHE A 239 4.55 -9.30 -31.03
C PHE A 239 5.83 -8.55 -31.43
N GLY A 240 6.88 -9.25 -31.87
CA GLY A 240 8.16 -8.66 -32.24
C GLY A 240 8.81 -9.25 -33.50
N ASP A 241 8.22 -10.30 -34.08
CA ASP A 241 8.58 -10.92 -35.36
C ASP A 241 8.75 -9.93 -36.52
N GLY A 242 7.73 -9.11 -36.83
CA GLY A 242 7.81 -8.11 -37.89
C GLY A 242 8.87 -7.03 -37.62
N LEU A 243 9.05 -6.64 -36.36
CA LEU A 243 10.09 -5.68 -35.94
C LEU A 243 11.50 -6.26 -36.11
N ASP A 244 11.69 -7.54 -35.76
CA ASP A 244 12.96 -8.24 -35.92
C ASP A 244 13.34 -8.39 -37.39
N LEU A 245 12.43 -8.90 -38.23
CA LEU A 245 12.64 -9.04 -39.67
C LEU A 245 12.99 -7.70 -40.33
N CYS A 246 12.14 -6.67 -40.12
CA CYS A 246 12.36 -5.35 -40.72
C CYS A 246 13.68 -4.72 -40.24
N ARG A 247 14.03 -4.88 -38.96
CA ARG A 247 15.30 -4.40 -38.43
C ARG A 247 16.50 -5.11 -39.07
N ARG A 248 16.42 -6.42 -39.30
CA ARG A 248 17.49 -7.18 -39.94
C ARG A 248 17.60 -6.85 -41.44
N ALA A 249 16.48 -6.64 -42.14
CA ALA A 249 16.46 -6.14 -43.51
C ALA A 249 17.12 -4.75 -43.64
N ARG A 250 16.78 -3.81 -42.73
CA ARG A 250 17.43 -2.49 -42.65
C ARG A 250 18.93 -2.57 -42.40
N LEU A 251 19.38 -3.46 -41.51
CA LEU A 251 20.81 -3.67 -41.22
C LEU A 251 21.55 -4.36 -42.37
N ALA A 252 20.87 -5.19 -43.17
CA ALA A 252 21.37 -5.77 -44.41
C ALA A 252 21.41 -4.78 -45.60
N GLY A 253 20.96 -3.53 -45.41
CA GLY A 253 21.04 -2.47 -46.40
C GLY A 253 19.77 -2.26 -47.24
N HIS A 254 18.68 -2.96 -46.94
CA HIS A 254 17.40 -2.82 -47.65
C HIS A 254 16.48 -1.76 -47.04
N ARG A 255 15.59 -1.18 -47.85
CA ARG A 255 14.49 -0.30 -47.41
C ARG A 255 13.28 -1.12 -46.95
N VAL A 256 12.54 -0.54 -46.01
CA VAL A 256 11.29 -1.07 -45.45
C VAL A 256 10.26 0.05 -45.52
N VAL A 257 9.24 -0.12 -46.35
CA VAL A 257 8.25 0.92 -46.63
C VAL A 257 6.87 0.51 -46.13
N VAL A 258 6.04 1.50 -45.82
CA VAL A 258 4.59 1.31 -45.76
C VAL A 258 3.98 1.83 -47.06
N VAL A 259 2.95 1.15 -47.57
CA VAL A 259 2.20 1.55 -48.76
C VAL A 259 0.79 1.94 -48.30
N PRO A 260 0.51 3.22 -48.02
CA PRO A 260 -0.76 3.59 -47.39
C PRO A 260 -2.00 3.33 -48.25
N ARG A 261 -1.82 3.22 -49.58
CA ARG A 261 -2.90 2.83 -50.50
C ARG A 261 -3.26 1.34 -50.43
N ALA A 262 -2.34 0.47 -50.03
CA ALA A 262 -2.64 -0.94 -49.83
C ALA A 262 -3.27 -1.11 -48.44
N VAL A 263 -4.53 -1.57 -48.38
CA VAL A 263 -5.30 -1.60 -47.13
C VAL A 263 -5.66 -3.02 -46.72
N VAL A 264 -5.53 -3.31 -45.42
CA VAL A 264 -5.88 -4.60 -44.81
C VAL A 264 -6.73 -4.39 -43.54
N HIS A 265 -7.87 -5.06 -43.47
CA HIS A 265 -8.68 -5.14 -42.26
C HIS A 265 -8.09 -6.18 -41.31
N HIS A 266 -7.62 -5.75 -40.13
CA HIS A 266 -6.96 -6.64 -39.16
C HIS A 266 -7.72 -6.71 -37.82
N ALA A 267 -7.98 -7.92 -37.32
CA ALA A 267 -8.67 -8.10 -36.03
C ALA A 267 -7.75 -7.92 -34.82
N GLN A 268 -6.44 -8.09 -35.01
CA GLN A 268 -5.42 -8.10 -33.96
C GLN A 268 -5.73 -9.13 -32.86
N ALA A 269 -6.24 -10.31 -33.23
CA ALA A 269 -6.82 -11.30 -32.30
C ALA A 269 -5.80 -11.77 -31.25
N SER A 270 -4.52 -11.97 -31.59
CA SER A 270 -3.45 -12.26 -30.63
C SER A 270 -3.18 -11.11 -29.65
N LEU A 271 -3.22 -9.85 -30.09
CA LEU A 271 -3.00 -8.66 -29.25
C LEU A 271 -4.18 -8.38 -28.31
N ARG A 272 -5.38 -8.68 -28.78
CA ARG A 272 -6.64 -8.61 -28.03
C ARG A 272 -6.91 -9.86 -27.20
N GLY A 273 -6.03 -10.87 -27.27
CA GLY A 273 -6.10 -12.12 -26.49
C GLY A 273 -7.27 -13.04 -26.81
N LEU A 274 -7.93 -12.83 -27.96
CA LEU A 274 -9.15 -13.56 -28.35
C LEU A 274 -8.84 -15.05 -28.59
N ARG A 275 -7.68 -15.35 -29.19
CA ARG A 275 -7.17 -16.72 -29.45
C ARG A 275 -6.78 -17.53 -28.19
N VAL A 276 -7.03 -17.02 -26.98
CA VAL A 276 -6.72 -17.70 -25.71
C VAL A 276 -7.99 -18.16 -24.99
N GLU A 277 -9.11 -17.47 -25.21
CA GLU A 277 -10.42 -17.90 -24.67
C GLU A 277 -10.98 -19.08 -25.49
N GLU A 278 -10.77 -19.08 -26.82
CA GLU A 278 -11.14 -20.17 -27.76
C GLU A 278 -10.55 -21.56 -27.40
N ALA A 279 -9.38 -21.62 -26.77
CA ALA A 279 -8.75 -22.89 -26.41
C ALA A 279 -9.28 -23.50 -25.10
N ALA A 280 -10.23 -22.84 -24.43
CA ALA A 280 -10.75 -23.24 -23.11
C ALA A 280 -12.24 -23.61 -23.11
N GLU A 281 -12.98 -23.36 -24.21
CA GLU A 281 -14.35 -23.82 -24.39
C GLU A 281 -14.36 -25.02 -25.35
N PRO A 282 -14.83 -26.21 -24.94
CA PRO A 282 -15.10 -27.30 -25.88
C PRO A 282 -16.22 -26.88 -26.83
N ALA A 283 -16.00 -27.01 -28.14
CA ALA A 283 -17.03 -26.72 -29.13
C ALA A 283 -18.17 -27.76 -29.04
N GLU A 284 -19.35 -27.33 -28.57
CA GLU A 284 -20.59 -28.05 -28.89
C GLU A 284 -20.91 -27.85 -30.38
N PRO A 285 -21.40 -28.89 -31.09
CA PRO A 285 -21.71 -28.79 -32.51
C PRO A 285 -22.95 -27.91 -32.72
N ALA A 286 -22.77 -26.78 -33.39
CA ALA A 286 -23.87 -25.90 -33.78
C ALA A 286 -24.61 -26.48 -35.00
N ASP A 287 -25.92 -26.68 -34.87
CA ASP A 287 -26.79 -27.12 -35.96
C ASP A 287 -26.82 -26.10 -37.11
N ALA A 288 -26.86 -26.60 -38.35
CA ALA A 288 -26.68 -25.78 -39.53
C ALA A 288 -27.97 -25.07 -39.99
N GLY A 289 -27.88 -23.75 -40.18
CA GLY A 289 -28.88 -22.96 -40.90
C GLY A 289 -28.20 -21.84 -41.70
N PRO A 290 -28.37 -21.75 -43.03
CA PRO A 290 -27.68 -20.76 -43.85
C PRO A 290 -28.29 -19.37 -43.60
N THR A 291 -27.50 -18.48 -43.02
CA THR A 291 -27.86 -17.05 -42.90
C THR A 291 -26.64 -16.18 -43.20
N ASP A 292 -26.77 -15.26 -44.16
CA ASP A 292 -25.74 -14.29 -44.58
C ASP A 292 -25.46 -13.18 -43.55
N ALA A 293 -25.44 -13.53 -42.26
CA ALA A 293 -25.17 -12.59 -41.18
C ALA A 293 -23.65 -12.42 -40.99
N PRO A 294 -23.10 -11.19 -41.06
CA PRO A 294 -21.67 -10.98 -40.85
C PRO A 294 -21.28 -11.36 -39.41
N VAL A 295 -20.28 -12.25 -39.28
CA VAL A 295 -19.76 -12.82 -38.02
C VAL A 295 -19.65 -11.73 -36.94
N HIS A 296 -20.61 -11.75 -36.00
CA HIS A 296 -20.75 -10.67 -35.03
C HIS A 296 -19.81 -10.90 -33.83
N VAL A 297 -18.52 -10.63 -34.04
CA VAL A 297 -17.53 -10.61 -32.96
C VAL A 297 -18.06 -9.68 -31.86
N PRO A 298 -18.38 -10.19 -30.65
CA PRO A 298 -19.10 -9.42 -29.66
C PRO A 298 -18.31 -8.16 -29.31
N ARG A 299 -18.98 -7.00 -29.25
CA ARG A 299 -18.40 -5.68 -28.93
C ARG A 299 -17.92 -5.58 -27.46
N ARG A 300 -17.05 -6.50 -27.03
CA ARG A 300 -16.34 -6.44 -25.75
C ARG A 300 -15.22 -5.40 -25.81
N ARG A 301 -14.93 -4.85 -24.64
CA ARG A 301 -14.16 -3.62 -24.40
C ARG A 301 -12.75 -3.66 -25.01
N ARG A 302 -12.54 -3.01 -26.17
CA ARG A 302 -11.22 -2.83 -26.83
C ARG A 302 -10.09 -2.55 -25.81
N PRO A 303 -9.14 -3.48 -25.63
CA PRO A 303 -7.97 -3.26 -24.78
C PRO A 303 -6.88 -2.49 -25.54
N ASP A 304 -6.14 -1.66 -24.81
CA ASP A 304 -5.17 -0.68 -25.34
C ASP A 304 -3.88 -1.38 -25.86
N ILE A 305 -3.15 -0.81 -26.82
CA ILE A 305 -1.88 -1.41 -27.31
C ILE A 305 -0.82 -1.48 -26.19
N ASP A 306 -0.86 -0.56 -25.22
CA ASP A 306 -0.04 -0.56 -24.00
C ASP A 306 -0.70 -1.34 -22.83
N THR A 307 -1.99 -1.71 -22.98
CA THR A 307 -2.80 -2.42 -21.97
C THR A 307 -3.74 -3.46 -22.60
N GLY A 308 -3.15 -4.35 -23.41
CA GLY A 308 -3.83 -5.56 -23.89
C GLY A 308 -4.38 -6.36 -22.70
N PRO A 309 -5.26 -7.37 -22.90
CA PRO A 309 -5.74 -8.16 -21.77
C PRO A 309 -4.56 -8.76 -21.02
N GLY A 310 -4.72 -8.98 -19.71
CA GLY A 310 -3.60 -9.22 -18.79
C GLY A 310 -2.63 -10.30 -19.27
N ASN A 311 -3.17 -11.35 -19.88
CA ASN A 311 -2.46 -12.46 -20.52
C ASN A 311 -1.40 -12.07 -21.58
N THR A 312 -1.55 -10.94 -22.30
CA THR A 312 -0.61 -10.54 -23.37
C THR A 312 0.52 -9.60 -22.93
N TYR A 313 0.50 -9.06 -21.71
CA TYR A 313 1.49 -8.06 -21.29
C TYR A 313 2.89 -8.67 -21.11
N ARG A 314 2.99 -9.82 -20.43
CA ARG A 314 4.25 -10.58 -20.23
C ARG A 314 4.99 -10.86 -21.55
N ALA A 315 4.28 -11.34 -22.57
CA ALA A 315 4.85 -11.69 -23.87
C ALA A 315 5.44 -10.46 -24.61
N ARG A 316 4.68 -9.36 -24.69
CA ARG A 316 5.15 -8.08 -25.27
C ARG A 316 6.32 -7.49 -24.48
N ARG A 317 6.33 -7.65 -23.15
CA ARG A 317 7.41 -7.14 -22.31
C ARG A 317 8.70 -7.93 -22.51
N ARG A 318 8.60 -9.26 -22.66
CA ARG A 318 9.70 -10.16 -23.03
C ARG A 318 10.30 -9.79 -24.39
N SER A 319 9.49 -9.65 -25.43
CA SER A 319 9.98 -9.31 -26.78
C SER A 319 10.68 -7.94 -26.80
N GLN A 320 10.15 -6.94 -26.08
CA GLN A 320 10.81 -5.65 -25.89
C GLN A 320 12.18 -5.77 -25.18
N MET A 321 12.30 -6.60 -24.14
CA MET A 321 13.58 -6.81 -23.45
C MET A 321 14.58 -7.50 -24.37
N TYR A 322 14.16 -8.56 -25.05
CA TYR A 322 14.98 -9.34 -25.98
C TYR A 322 15.49 -8.48 -27.14
N TYR A 323 14.64 -7.66 -27.76
CA TYR A 323 15.00 -6.67 -28.78
C TYR A 323 16.20 -5.78 -28.37
N ARG A 324 16.19 -5.26 -27.14
CA ARG A 324 17.31 -4.42 -26.63
C ARG A 324 18.59 -5.21 -26.48
N LEU A 325 18.51 -6.42 -25.93
CA LEU A 325 19.67 -7.28 -25.70
C LEU A 325 20.28 -7.77 -27.02
N VAL A 326 19.47 -8.05 -28.05
CA VAL A 326 19.95 -8.31 -29.41
C VAL A 326 20.53 -7.05 -30.05
N GLY A 327 19.96 -5.87 -29.74
CA GLY A 327 20.31 -4.61 -30.40
C GLY A 327 21.59 -3.91 -29.93
N VAL A 328 21.96 -4.05 -28.66
CA VAL A 328 23.04 -3.28 -28.02
C VAL A 328 24.47 -3.76 -28.39
N HIS A 329 25.48 -2.92 -28.13
CA HIS A 329 26.89 -3.30 -28.15
C HIS A 329 27.20 -4.49 -27.20
N GLY A 330 28.10 -5.39 -27.60
CA GLY A 330 28.34 -6.65 -26.87
C GLY A 330 28.75 -6.47 -25.41
N ALA A 331 29.69 -5.55 -25.15
CA ALA A 331 30.17 -5.25 -23.81
C ALA A 331 29.08 -4.74 -22.85
N LEU A 332 27.99 -4.15 -23.37
CA LEU A 332 26.90 -3.59 -22.57
C LEU A 332 25.78 -4.60 -22.26
N VAL A 333 25.82 -5.81 -22.84
CA VAL A 333 24.83 -6.87 -22.59
C VAL A 333 24.76 -7.28 -21.10
N PRO A 334 25.86 -7.61 -20.40
CA PRO A 334 25.77 -7.99 -18.97
C PRO A 334 25.24 -6.84 -18.10
N PHE A 335 25.70 -5.61 -18.34
CA PHE A 335 25.21 -4.42 -17.62
C PHE A 335 23.71 -4.16 -17.85
N LEU A 336 23.20 -4.39 -19.07
CA LEU A 336 21.77 -4.29 -19.34
C LEU A 336 20.96 -5.46 -18.78
N ILE A 337 21.50 -6.68 -18.72
CA ILE A 337 20.89 -7.81 -18.03
C ILE A 337 20.69 -7.46 -16.56
N VAL A 338 21.77 -7.10 -15.85
CA VAL A 338 21.73 -6.67 -14.44
C VAL A 338 20.79 -5.46 -14.28
N GLY A 339 20.92 -4.44 -15.13
CA GLY A 339 20.06 -3.27 -15.11
C GLY A 339 18.57 -3.58 -15.35
N THR A 340 18.22 -4.57 -16.16
CA THR A 340 16.82 -5.00 -16.33
C THR A 340 16.27 -5.76 -15.12
N VAL A 341 17.11 -6.53 -14.42
CA VAL A 341 16.72 -7.20 -13.17
C VAL A 341 16.53 -6.15 -12.07
N LEU A 342 17.50 -5.26 -11.85
CA LEU A 342 17.43 -4.20 -10.82
C LEU A 342 16.29 -3.20 -11.06
N TRP A 343 16.01 -2.84 -12.32
CA TRP A 343 14.91 -1.91 -12.66
C TRP A 343 13.53 -2.58 -12.69
N SER A 344 13.45 -3.91 -12.68
CA SER A 344 12.16 -4.60 -12.73
C SER A 344 11.32 -4.43 -11.46
N PRO A 345 11.86 -4.60 -10.23
CA PRO A 345 11.17 -4.22 -9.00
C PRO A 345 10.65 -2.78 -9.01
N VAL A 346 11.45 -1.79 -9.44
CA VAL A 346 11.02 -0.38 -9.51
C VAL A 346 9.82 -0.22 -10.46
N ARG A 347 9.82 -0.90 -11.60
CA ARG A 347 8.66 -0.95 -12.51
C ARG A 347 7.47 -1.68 -11.90
N ALA A 348 7.68 -2.78 -11.22
CA ALA A 348 6.64 -3.55 -10.54
C ALA A 348 5.98 -2.72 -9.44
N MET A 349 6.76 -2.00 -8.62
CA MET A 349 6.28 -1.03 -7.64
C MET A 349 5.44 0.07 -8.30
N TYR A 350 5.89 0.64 -9.43
CA TYR A 350 5.07 1.59 -10.20
C TYR A 350 3.77 0.96 -10.74
N ARG A 351 3.76 -0.32 -11.15
CA ARG A 351 2.55 -1.04 -11.61
C ARG A 351 1.58 -1.34 -10.45
N LEU A 352 2.08 -1.71 -9.27
CA LEU A 352 1.31 -1.82 -8.03
C LEU A 352 0.72 -0.46 -7.64
N ALA A 353 1.56 0.58 -7.62
CA ALA A 353 1.14 1.96 -7.42
C ALA A 353 0.07 2.38 -8.46
N ALA A 354 0.13 1.92 -9.71
CA ALA A 354 -0.88 2.13 -10.74
C ALA A 354 -2.14 1.23 -10.64
N LYS A 355 -2.24 0.40 -9.59
CA LYS A 355 -3.29 -0.60 -9.32
C LYS A 355 -3.42 -1.66 -10.42
N ARG A 356 -2.29 -2.23 -10.84
CA ARG A 356 -2.17 -3.29 -11.85
C ARG A 356 -1.25 -4.43 -11.38
N PRO A 357 -1.65 -5.22 -10.37
CA PRO A 357 -0.78 -6.22 -9.74
C PRO A 357 -0.28 -7.29 -10.73
N MET A 358 -1.13 -7.78 -11.63
CA MET A 358 -0.69 -8.77 -12.65
C MET A 358 0.41 -8.22 -13.57
N GLN A 359 0.32 -6.95 -13.98
CA GLN A 359 1.39 -6.29 -14.76
C GLN A 359 2.67 -6.03 -13.94
N ALA A 360 2.60 -6.07 -12.61
CA ALA A 360 3.77 -5.99 -11.73
C ALA A 360 4.50 -7.34 -11.68
N VAL A 361 3.75 -8.44 -11.48
CA VAL A 361 4.26 -9.81 -11.58
C VAL A 361 4.90 -10.04 -12.96
N ASP A 362 4.22 -9.64 -14.03
CA ASP A 362 4.72 -9.78 -15.39
C ASP A 362 6.03 -9.02 -15.66
N GLU A 363 6.30 -7.89 -15.01
CA GLU A 363 7.61 -7.21 -15.14
C GLU A 363 8.73 -8.06 -14.53
N ILE A 364 8.50 -8.58 -13.32
CA ILE A 364 9.49 -9.39 -12.60
C ILE A 364 9.74 -10.69 -13.37
N VAL A 365 8.67 -11.40 -13.71
CA VAL A 365 8.76 -12.69 -14.42
C VAL A 365 9.31 -12.50 -15.85
N ALA A 366 9.00 -11.42 -16.56
CA ALA A 366 9.61 -11.16 -17.88
C ALA A 366 11.12 -10.90 -17.76
N ALA A 367 11.58 -10.17 -16.74
CA ALA A 367 13.01 -9.97 -16.49
C ALA A 367 13.70 -11.31 -16.17
N LEU A 368 13.20 -12.05 -15.18
CA LEU A 368 13.78 -13.33 -14.75
C LEU A 368 13.86 -14.35 -15.91
N VAL A 369 12.81 -14.49 -16.71
CA VAL A 369 12.78 -15.42 -17.86
C VAL A 369 13.77 -15.05 -18.96
N VAL A 370 14.03 -13.75 -19.18
CA VAL A 370 15.02 -13.29 -20.16
C VAL A 370 16.46 -13.56 -19.68
N VAL A 371 16.70 -13.45 -18.37
CA VAL A 371 18.04 -13.69 -17.77
C VAL A 371 18.34 -15.18 -17.59
N ALA A 372 17.42 -15.95 -17.01
CA ALA A 372 17.70 -17.30 -16.53
C ALA A 372 17.77 -18.39 -17.62
N VAL A 373 17.14 -18.20 -18.78
CA VAL A 373 16.87 -19.31 -19.72
C VAL A 373 17.43 -19.09 -21.13
N ARG A 374 17.93 -17.88 -21.48
CA ARG A 374 18.04 -17.48 -22.90
C ARG A 374 19.38 -16.86 -23.36
N LEU A 375 20.49 -17.12 -22.66
CA LEU A 375 21.82 -16.69 -23.13
C LEU A 375 22.22 -17.31 -24.49
N GLY A 376 21.90 -18.59 -24.72
CA GLY A 376 22.18 -19.30 -25.98
C GLY A 376 21.38 -18.80 -27.19
N PRO A 377 20.04 -18.68 -27.13
CA PRO A 377 19.26 -18.02 -28.18
C PRO A 377 19.71 -16.58 -28.45
N LEU A 378 19.98 -15.81 -27.38
CA LEU A 378 20.47 -14.43 -27.50
C LEU A 378 21.82 -14.35 -28.23
N SER A 379 22.77 -15.26 -27.97
CA SER A 379 24.05 -15.26 -28.68
C SER A 379 23.88 -15.64 -30.15
N ARG A 380 23.02 -16.62 -30.46
CA ARG A 380 22.66 -17.00 -31.83
C ARG A 380 22.02 -15.85 -32.61
N ALA A 381 21.00 -15.18 -32.05
CA ALA A 381 20.35 -14.05 -32.69
C ALA A 381 21.32 -12.88 -32.94
N ARG A 382 22.20 -12.57 -31.98
CA ARG A 382 23.25 -11.56 -32.14
C ARG A 382 24.30 -11.97 -33.19
N GLY A 383 24.59 -13.26 -33.31
CA GLY A 383 25.44 -13.83 -34.36
C GLY A 383 24.82 -13.69 -35.75
N GLY A 384 23.54 -14.06 -35.90
CA GLY A 384 22.78 -13.89 -37.14
C GLY A 384 22.73 -12.44 -37.61
N VAL A 385 22.35 -11.51 -36.72
CA VAL A 385 22.39 -10.06 -37.00
C VAL A 385 23.79 -9.60 -37.44
N ARG A 386 24.88 -10.11 -36.84
CA ARG A 386 26.25 -9.75 -37.25
C ARG A 386 26.63 -10.30 -38.62
N ARG A 387 26.12 -11.48 -39.01
CA ARG A 387 26.41 -12.11 -40.31
C ARG A 387 25.71 -11.42 -41.48
N THR A 388 24.49 -10.90 -41.27
CA THR A 388 23.69 -10.27 -42.33
C THR A 388 23.77 -8.74 -42.35
N SER A 389 24.34 -8.10 -41.33
CA SER A 389 24.46 -6.63 -41.25
C SER A 389 25.58 -6.10 -42.15
N THR A 390 25.21 -5.40 -43.21
CA THR A 390 26.12 -4.66 -44.12
C THR A 390 26.26 -3.18 -43.71
N VAL A 391 25.25 -2.63 -43.03
CA VAL A 391 25.18 -1.21 -42.62
C VAL A 391 25.37 -1.07 -41.09
N PRO A 392 26.05 -0.02 -40.58
CA PRO A 392 26.20 0.18 -39.14
C PRO A 392 24.87 0.44 -38.42
N ARG A 393 24.78 0.04 -37.15
CA ARG A 393 23.57 0.18 -36.31
C ARG A 393 23.07 1.62 -36.16
N SER A 394 23.95 2.61 -36.33
CA SER A 394 23.61 4.04 -36.30
C SER A 394 22.70 4.47 -37.45
N ALA A 395 22.65 3.74 -38.56
CA ALA A 395 21.71 4.00 -39.66
C ALA A 395 20.23 3.80 -39.26
N LEU A 396 19.96 3.07 -38.16
CA LEU A 396 18.61 2.95 -37.61
C LEU A 396 18.21 4.19 -36.78
N THR A 397 19.15 5.02 -36.33
CA THR A 397 18.87 6.13 -35.41
C THR A 397 17.83 7.14 -35.94
N PRO A 398 17.87 7.57 -37.22
CA PRO A 398 16.84 8.47 -37.77
C PRO A 398 15.44 7.84 -37.83
N LEU A 399 15.35 6.51 -37.82
CA LEU A 399 14.10 5.75 -37.86
C LEU A 399 13.59 5.39 -36.46
N LEU A 400 14.33 5.70 -35.38
CA LEU A 400 13.94 5.47 -34.00
C LEU A 400 13.26 6.71 -33.40
N GLY A 401 12.15 6.50 -32.69
CA GLY A 401 11.42 7.61 -32.08
C GLY A 401 12.21 8.26 -30.94
N THR A 402 12.25 9.59 -30.90
CA THR A 402 13.02 10.32 -29.88
C THR A 402 12.38 10.25 -28.49
N TRP A 403 13.14 10.58 -27.44
CA TRP A 403 12.57 10.74 -26.10
C TRP A 403 11.49 11.83 -26.04
N ARG A 404 11.58 12.87 -26.89
CA ARG A 404 10.56 13.91 -27.02
C ARG A 404 9.26 13.33 -27.57
N GLU A 405 9.29 12.57 -28.67
CA GLU A 405 8.11 11.87 -29.18
C GLU A 405 7.55 10.87 -28.16
N VAL A 406 8.39 10.09 -27.48
CA VAL A 406 7.96 9.16 -26.41
C VAL A 406 7.17 9.88 -25.32
N THR A 407 7.55 11.11 -24.96
CA THR A 407 6.84 11.91 -23.95
C THR A 407 5.58 12.58 -24.51
N LEU A 408 5.60 13.06 -25.75
CA LEU A 408 4.44 13.63 -26.44
C LEU A 408 3.36 12.57 -26.68
N GLU A 409 3.69 11.43 -27.27
CA GLU A 409 2.79 10.30 -27.47
C GLU A 409 2.19 9.82 -26.13
N ARG A 410 3.00 9.71 -25.06
CA ARG A 410 2.49 9.42 -23.71
C ARG A 410 1.55 10.50 -23.17
N ARG A 411 1.76 11.77 -23.50
CA ARG A 411 0.89 12.90 -23.11
C ARG A 411 -0.42 12.85 -23.89
N ASN A 412 -0.36 12.60 -25.20
CA ASN A 412 -1.52 12.50 -26.09
C ASN A 412 -2.37 11.28 -25.75
N LEU A 413 -1.78 10.09 -25.63
CA LEU A 413 -2.49 8.88 -25.16
C LEU A 413 -3.10 9.08 -23.77
N ARG A 414 -2.45 9.83 -22.86
CA ARG A 414 -3.06 10.19 -21.56
C ARG A 414 -4.25 11.15 -21.73
N ARG A 415 -4.14 12.14 -22.61
CA ARG A 415 -5.19 13.12 -22.92
C ARG A 415 -6.39 12.48 -23.61
N SER A 416 -6.18 11.75 -24.70
CA SER A 416 -7.23 11.04 -25.44
C SER A 416 -7.92 9.96 -24.58
N ARG A 417 -7.20 9.29 -23.66
CA ARG A 417 -7.81 8.42 -22.63
C ARG A 417 -8.70 9.21 -21.64
N LEU A 418 -8.29 10.42 -21.24
CA LEU A 418 -9.11 11.29 -20.38
C LEU A 418 -10.36 11.75 -21.12
N GLU A 419 -10.21 12.28 -22.33
CA GLU A 419 -11.30 12.76 -23.19
C GLU A 419 -12.32 11.65 -23.50
N ARG A 420 -11.87 10.43 -23.84
CA ARG A 420 -12.77 9.27 -24.01
C ARG A 420 -13.39 8.77 -22.70
N SER A 421 -12.71 8.92 -21.56
CA SER A 421 -13.32 8.60 -20.25
C SER A 421 -14.35 9.65 -19.82
N LEU A 422 -14.16 10.90 -20.22
CA LEU A 422 -15.13 11.97 -20.05
C LEU A 422 -16.32 11.71 -20.97
N ALA A 423 -16.12 11.57 -22.29
CA ALA A 423 -17.20 11.40 -23.27
C ALA A 423 -18.13 10.21 -22.99
N ARG A 424 -17.61 9.08 -22.46
CA ARG A 424 -18.41 7.87 -22.18
C ARG A 424 -19.30 7.94 -20.95
N THR A 425 -19.03 8.86 -20.03
CA THR A 425 -19.78 9.04 -18.79
C THR A 425 -19.86 10.53 -18.44
N ALA A 426 -20.03 11.38 -19.45
CA ALA A 426 -20.07 12.82 -19.29
C ALA A 426 -21.43 13.15 -18.69
N PRO A 427 -21.50 13.60 -17.42
CA PRO A 427 -22.74 14.16 -16.92
C PRO A 427 -23.06 15.41 -17.75
N THR A 428 -24.34 15.72 -17.91
CA THR A 428 -24.78 16.94 -18.60
C THR A 428 -24.23 18.19 -17.89
N GLU A 429 -24.22 19.36 -18.53
CA GLU A 429 -23.69 20.57 -17.89
C GLU A 429 -24.48 20.97 -16.62
N ILE A 430 -25.80 20.76 -16.64
CA ILE A 430 -26.69 20.89 -15.49
C ILE A 430 -26.30 19.90 -14.39
N GLU A 431 -26.21 18.61 -14.71
CA GLU A 431 -25.80 17.56 -13.76
C GLU A 431 -24.41 17.81 -13.17
N ARG A 432 -23.47 18.36 -13.96
CA ARG A 432 -22.15 18.79 -13.47
C ARG A 432 -22.27 19.94 -12.47
N SER A 433 -23.11 20.94 -12.73
CA SER A 433 -23.26 22.09 -11.84
C SER A 433 -23.88 21.67 -10.50
N GLU A 434 -24.88 20.79 -10.53
CA GLU A 434 -25.51 20.22 -9.33
C GLU A 434 -24.57 19.30 -8.54
N LEU A 435 -23.88 18.36 -9.21
CA LEU A 435 -22.85 17.54 -8.55
C LEU A 435 -21.71 18.38 -7.97
N ARG A 436 -21.32 19.49 -8.63
CA ARG A 436 -20.37 20.47 -8.11
C ARG A 436 -20.93 21.16 -6.87
N ALA A 437 -22.18 21.63 -6.87
CA ALA A 437 -22.82 22.28 -5.72
C ALA A 437 -22.91 21.32 -4.51
N LEU A 438 -23.35 20.07 -4.72
CA LEU A 438 -23.38 19.03 -3.69
C LEU A 438 -21.97 18.69 -3.17
N ALA A 439 -20.96 18.64 -4.04
CA ALA A 439 -19.57 18.42 -3.65
C ALA A 439 -19.00 19.60 -2.85
N VAL A 440 -19.33 20.85 -3.23
CA VAL A 440 -18.94 22.06 -2.48
C VAL A 440 -19.59 22.05 -1.10
N ARG A 441 -20.92 21.88 -1.00
CA ARG A 441 -21.64 21.81 0.29
C ARG A 441 -21.08 20.75 1.24
N ARG A 442 -20.68 19.60 0.73
CA ARG A 442 -20.05 18.54 1.55
C ARG A 442 -18.62 18.85 1.94
N ARG A 443 -17.86 19.59 1.11
CA ARG A 443 -16.50 20.04 1.46
C ARG A 443 -16.50 21.20 2.44
N THR A 444 -17.44 22.14 2.32
CA THR A 444 -17.56 23.26 3.28
C THR A 444 -17.96 22.75 4.66
N VAL A 445 -18.93 21.83 4.76
CA VAL A 445 -19.29 21.27 6.07
C VAL A 445 -18.24 20.29 6.61
N LEU A 446 -17.51 19.56 5.76
CA LEU A 446 -16.31 18.83 6.20
C LEU A 446 -15.25 19.78 6.77
N ALA A 447 -14.98 20.91 6.12
CA ALA A 447 -14.02 21.89 6.60
C ALA A 447 -14.49 22.54 7.92
N ALA A 448 -15.77 22.91 8.03
CA ALA A 448 -16.35 23.41 9.27
C ALA A 448 -16.26 22.38 10.40
N MET A 449 -16.55 21.11 10.13
CA MET A 449 -16.42 20.03 11.12
C MET A 449 -14.95 19.82 11.52
N ALA A 450 -14.00 19.89 10.58
CA ALA A 450 -12.58 19.82 10.90
C ALA A 450 -12.13 20.98 11.83
N VAL A 451 -12.66 22.19 11.62
CA VAL A 451 -12.44 23.34 12.51
C VAL A 451 -13.07 23.11 13.89
N VAL A 452 -14.27 22.55 13.97
CA VAL A 452 -14.90 22.17 15.26
C VAL A 452 -14.07 21.13 16.01
N LEU A 453 -13.56 20.11 15.33
CA LEU A 453 -12.69 19.08 15.94
C LEU A 453 -11.35 19.66 16.41
N LEU A 454 -10.74 20.56 15.63
CA LEU A 454 -9.54 21.29 16.05
C LEU A 454 -9.81 22.20 17.26
N GLY A 455 -10.98 22.85 17.29
CA GLY A 455 -11.43 23.65 18.43
C GLY A 455 -11.63 22.81 19.69
N LEU A 456 -12.23 21.62 19.57
CA LEU A 456 -12.38 20.66 20.66
C LEU A 456 -11.01 20.17 21.17
N THR A 457 -10.12 19.76 20.27
CA THR A 457 -8.73 19.40 20.62
C THR A 457 -8.01 20.55 21.34
N ALA A 458 -8.16 21.80 20.88
CA ALA A 458 -7.57 22.97 21.52
C ALA A 458 -8.21 23.33 22.87
N TRP A 459 -9.50 23.03 23.07
CA TRP A 459 -10.19 23.24 24.34
C TRP A 459 -9.77 22.23 25.41
N VAL A 460 -9.64 20.95 25.03
CA VAL A 460 -9.23 19.85 25.93
C VAL A 460 -7.74 19.93 26.24
N TYR A 461 -6.87 20.02 25.23
CA TYR A 461 -5.41 19.97 25.40
C TYR A 461 -4.74 21.33 25.49
N GLY A 462 -5.47 22.44 25.32
CA GLY A 462 -4.91 23.81 25.33
C GLY A 462 -3.95 24.11 26.48
N PRO A 463 -4.32 23.81 27.75
CA PRO A 463 -3.42 23.99 28.90
C PRO A 463 -2.11 23.19 28.83
N MET A 464 -2.10 22.05 28.13
CA MET A 464 -0.94 21.18 27.94
C MET A 464 -0.06 21.59 26.74
N LEU A 465 -0.60 22.30 25.74
CA LEU A 465 0.13 22.60 24.51
C LEU A 465 1.43 23.38 24.76
N GLY A 466 1.47 24.23 25.80
CA GLY A 466 2.67 24.97 26.18
C GLY A 466 3.81 24.07 26.65
N THR A 467 3.54 23.14 27.57
CA THR A 467 4.56 22.22 28.11
C THR A 467 5.02 21.21 27.06
N LEU A 468 4.12 20.75 26.18
CA LEU A 468 4.45 19.87 25.07
C LEU A 468 5.27 20.59 23.98
N ALA A 469 5.00 21.87 23.71
CA ALA A 469 5.81 22.68 22.80
C ALA A 469 7.23 22.96 23.31
N SER A 470 7.44 22.99 24.63
CA SER A 470 8.77 23.06 25.26
C SER A 470 9.48 21.70 25.38
N GLY A 471 9.02 20.66 24.67
CA GLY A 471 9.62 19.32 24.69
C GLY A 471 9.13 18.39 25.81
N GLY A 472 8.04 18.74 26.49
CA GLY A 472 7.39 17.88 27.49
C GLY A 472 6.69 16.66 26.89
N ARG A 473 6.31 15.74 27.77
CA ARG A 473 5.69 14.46 27.44
C ARG A 473 4.31 14.30 28.08
N LEU A 474 3.41 13.63 27.37
CA LEU A 474 2.18 13.08 27.94
C LEU A 474 2.49 11.74 28.61
N VAL A 475 2.07 11.60 29.87
CA VAL A 475 2.23 10.40 30.71
C VAL A 475 1.02 10.24 31.63
N GLY A 476 0.83 9.04 32.19
CA GLY A 476 -0.12 8.81 33.28
C GLY A 476 -1.26 7.85 32.93
N GLY A 477 -1.92 7.33 33.96
CA GLY A 477 -2.84 6.19 33.82
C GLY A 477 -2.12 4.96 33.25
N ALA A 478 -2.67 4.38 32.18
CA ALA A 478 -2.05 3.29 31.44
C ALA A 478 -0.91 3.74 30.50
N LEU A 479 -0.68 5.06 30.32
CA LEU A 479 0.32 5.60 29.39
C LEU A 479 1.71 5.66 30.02
N LEU A 480 2.57 4.74 29.56
CA LEU A 480 4.01 4.73 29.83
C LEU A 480 4.74 5.86 29.08
N THR A 481 5.93 6.23 29.56
CA THR A 481 6.85 7.10 28.81
C THR A 481 7.26 6.41 27.51
N ALA A 482 7.52 7.17 26.45
CA ALA A 482 7.87 6.64 25.14
C ALA A 482 9.15 7.32 24.62
N ASP A 483 10.13 7.46 25.51
CA ASP A 483 11.42 8.05 25.22
C ASP A 483 12.25 7.06 24.39
N GLY A 484 12.84 7.54 23.30
CA GLY A 484 13.60 6.69 22.38
C GLY A 484 13.60 7.18 20.94
N SER A 485 14.55 6.67 20.17
CA SER A 485 14.68 6.91 18.74
C SER A 485 13.88 5.90 17.90
N LEU A 486 13.79 6.15 16.60
CA LEU A 486 13.33 5.18 15.61
C LEU A 486 14.14 3.87 15.65
N GLY A 487 15.43 3.93 15.98
CA GLY A 487 16.29 2.75 16.11
C GLY A 487 15.87 1.88 17.28
N ASP A 488 15.57 2.50 18.42
CA ASP A 488 15.19 1.81 19.66
C ASP A 488 13.80 1.17 19.52
N LEU A 489 12.85 1.91 18.95
CA LEU A 489 11.53 1.36 18.60
C LEU A 489 11.64 0.19 17.62
N TRP A 490 12.46 0.31 16.58
CA TRP A 490 12.65 -0.75 15.60
C TRP A 490 13.33 -1.99 16.21
N ARG A 491 14.30 -1.78 17.13
CA ARG A 491 14.96 -2.86 17.87
C ARG A 491 13.95 -3.56 18.78
N ALA A 492 13.22 -2.83 19.62
CA ALA A 492 12.18 -3.39 20.49
C ALA A 492 11.11 -4.15 19.69
N ALA A 493 10.62 -3.58 18.58
CA ALA A 493 9.62 -4.23 17.73
C ALA A 493 10.12 -5.48 16.96
N THR A 494 11.44 -5.73 16.89
CA THR A 494 12.01 -6.78 16.03
C THR A 494 13.06 -7.68 16.67
N SER A 495 13.55 -7.43 17.89
CA SER A 495 14.63 -8.19 18.55
C SER A 495 14.22 -9.62 18.90
N GLY A 496 13.00 -9.81 19.42
CA GLY A 496 12.59 -11.02 20.14
C GLY A 496 13.05 -11.06 21.60
N TRP A 497 13.71 -10.00 22.09
CA TRP A 497 14.10 -9.82 23.50
C TRP A 497 13.28 -8.69 24.11
N VAL A 498 12.48 -9.02 25.11
CA VAL A 498 11.71 -8.06 25.91
C VAL A 498 12.60 -7.57 27.04
N GLN A 499 12.70 -6.25 27.24
CA GLN A 499 13.62 -5.66 28.21
C GLN A 499 13.02 -5.42 29.62
N THR A 500 11.80 -5.89 29.90
CA THR A 500 11.22 -5.85 31.25
C THR A 500 12.11 -6.56 32.27
N GLY A 501 12.44 -5.88 33.37
CA GLY A 501 13.27 -6.47 34.43
C GLY A 501 14.67 -6.86 33.92
N LEU A 502 15.08 -8.10 34.23
CA LEU A 502 16.35 -8.69 33.75
C LEU A 502 16.30 -9.19 32.30
N GLY A 503 15.18 -8.99 31.61
CA GLY A 503 14.97 -9.39 30.22
C GLY A 503 14.51 -10.83 30.04
N GLU A 504 13.71 -11.08 29.00
CA GLU A 504 13.22 -12.41 28.63
C GLU A 504 12.96 -12.55 27.11
N GLN A 505 13.00 -13.78 26.59
CA GLN A 505 12.64 -14.09 25.20
C GLN A 505 11.13 -13.95 24.97
N GLY A 506 10.71 -13.10 24.04
CA GLY A 506 9.29 -12.99 23.66
C GLY A 506 9.03 -11.99 22.53
N PRO A 507 7.90 -12.10 21.82
CA PRO A 507 7.52 -11.09 20.84
C PRO A 507 7.06 -9.82 21.55
N ALA A 508 7.48 -8.67 21.00
CA ALA A 508 7.00 -7.37 21.45
C ALA A 508 5.51 -7.14 21.14
N ASP A 509 4.90 -6.23 21.88
CA ASP A 509 3.51 -5.81 21.66
C ASP A 509 3.33 -5.27 20.23
N PRO A 510 2.33 -5.74 19.44
CA PRO A 510 2.13 -5.32 18.04
C PRO A 510 1.97 -3.81 17.83
N LEU A 511 1.63 -3.08 18.89
CA LEU A 511 1.58 -1.62 18.93
C LEU A 511 2.91 -0.98 18.49
N LEU A 512 4.06 -1.52 18.92
CA LEU A 512 5.37 -0.94 18.60
C LEU A 512 5.62 -0.91 17.09
N THR A 513 5.32 -2.02 16.39
CA THR A 513 5.39 -2.12 14.92
C THR A 513 4.48 -1.09 14.22
N VAL A 514 3.33 -0.80 14.80
CA VAL A 514 2.35 0.17 14.27
C VAL A 514 2.76 1.63 14.54
N LEU A 515 3.54 1.90 15.58
CA LEU A 515 4.09 3.23 15.90
C LEU A 515 5.28 3.63 15.01
N VAL A 516 5.96 2.68 14.36
CA VAL A 516 7.09 2.93 13.44
C VAL A 516 6.78 4.01 12.38
N PRO A 517 5.72 3.93 11.55
CA PRO A 517 5.43 4.95 10.55
C PRO A 517 5.13 6.34 11.13
N PHE A 518 4.57 6.42 12.34
CA PHE A 518 4.32 7.71 13.00
C PHE A 518 5.61 8.32 13.55
N THR A 519 6.49 7.48 14.11
CA THR A 519 7.83 7.88 14.59
C THR A 519 8.71 8.40 13.44
N VAL A 520 8.61 7.79 12.24
CA VAL A 520 9.24 8.33 11.02
C VAL A 520 8.68 9.71 10.65
N LEU A 521 7.37 9.93 10.79
CA LEU A 521 6.73 11.21 10.47
C LEU A 521 7.07 12.33 11.47
N THR A 522 7.41 11.99 12.72
CA THR A 522 7.88 12.93 13.76
C THR A 522 9.41 13.07 13.82
N GLY A 523 10.11 12.75 12.73
CA GLY A 523 11.56 12.97 12.61
C GLY A 523 12.43 11.94 13.34
N GLY A 524 11.83 10.83 13.79
CA GLY A 524 12.53 9.76 14.52
C GLY A 524 12.32 9.77 16.03
N HIS A 525 11.49 10.67 16.57
CA HIS A 525 11.21 10.78 18.00
C HIS A 525 9.89 10.07 18.37
N LEU A 526 9.97 9.03 19.20
CA LEU A 526 8.82 8.19 19.58
C LEU A 526 7.81 8.95 20.46
N GLN A 527 8.27 9.63 21.52
CA GLN A 527 7.40 10.41 22.42
C GLN A 527 6.61 11.50 21.65
N ALA A 528 7.24 12.13 20.65
CA ALA A 528 6.56 13.11 19.80
C ALA A 528 5.44 12.46 18.96
N ALA A 529 5.64 11.23 18.47
CA ALA A 529 4.60 10.48 17.76
C ALA A 529 3.41 10.16 18.68
N VAL A 530 3.68 9.70 19.91
CA VAL A 530 2.64 9.42 20.92
C VAL A 530 1.86 10.70 21.28
N ASN A 531 2.57 11.80 21.56
CA ASN A 531 1.96 13.11 21.83
C ASN A 531 1.02 13.56 20.69
N VAL A 532 1.50 13.52 19.43
CA VAL A 532 0.71 13.92 18.25
C VAL A 532 -0.51 13.01 18.02
N LEU A 533 -0.38 11.70 18.26
CA LEU A 533 -1.47 10.74 18.10
C LEU A 533 -2.59 10.95 19.14
N LEU A 534 -2.24 11.21 20.41
CA LEU A 534 -3.21 11.46 21.48
C LEU A 534 -3.95 12.79 21.27
N ILE A 535 -3.23 13.89 21.03
CA ILE A 535 -3.83 15.22 20.77
C ILE A 535 -4.68 15.18 19.48
N GLY A 536 -4.19 14.48 18.45
CA GLY A 536 -4.87 14.30 17.17
C GLY A 536 -6.05 13.33 17.18
N SER A 537 -6.31 12.63 18.29
CA SER A 537 -7.30 11.54 18.38
C SER A 537 -8.70 11.97 17.93
N PHE A 538 -9.25 13.05 18.48
CA PHE A 538 -10.57 13.59 18.10
C PHE A 538 -10.66 13.94 16.61
N VAL A 539 -9.60 14.51 16.03
CA VAL A 539 -9.55 14.87 14.61
C VAL A 539 -9.48 13.62 13.73
N LEU A 540 -8.63 12.65 14.07
CA LEU A 540 -8.48 11.39 13.32
C LEU A 540 -9.75 10.53 13.37
N ALA A 541 -10.35 10.40 14.57
CA ALA A 541 -11.59 9.68 14.79
C ALA A 541 -12.77 10.35 14.08
N GLY A 542 -12.94 11.67 14.25
CA GLY A 542 -14.03 12.44 13.65
C GLY A 542 -13.97 12.51 12.12
N LEU A 543 -12.78 12.71 11.53
CA LEU A 543 -12.60 12.63 10.07
C LEU A 543 -12.90 11.21 9.56
N GLY A 544 -12.45 10.17 10.29
CA GLY A 544 -12.77 8.79 9.98
C GLY A 544 -14.27 8.52 9.96
N ALA A 545 -14.99 8.94 11.02
CA ALA A 545 -16.44 8.83 11.14
C ALA A 545 -17.17 9.56 9.99
N TRP A 546 -16.72 10.75 9.59
CA TRP A 546 -17.29 11.49 8.45
C TRP A 546 -17.21 10.71 7.13
N PHE A 547 -16.05 10.09 6.85
CA PHE A 547 -15.89 9.28 5.64
C PHE A 547 -16.63 7.94 5.72
N ALA A 548 -16.62 7.27 6.88
CA ALA A 548 -17.34 6.01 7.13
C ALA A 548 -18.85 6.18 7.01
N ALA A 549 -19.45 7.12 7.75
CA ALA A 549 -20.85 7.53 7.59
C ALA A 549 -21.13 7.95 6.14
N GLY A 550 -20.13 8.53 5.48
CA GLY A 550 -20.18 8.92 4.08
C GLY A 550 -20.25 7.78 3.06
N ALA A 551 -19.90 6.55 3.44
CA ALA A 551 -20.18 5.35 2.65
C ALA A 551 -21.62 4.84 2.84
N VAL A 552 -22.30 5.20 3.93
CA VAL A 552 -23.68 4.79 4.22
C VAL A 552 -24.71 5.82 3.71
N THR A 553 -24.43 7.11 3.91
CA THR A 553 -25.35 8.21 3.58
C THR A 553 -24.67 9.41 2.91
N ARG A 554 -25.48 10.17 2.16
CA ARG A 554 -25.12 11.44 1.52
C ARG A 554 -25.65 12.67 2.25
N SER A 555 -26.57 12.50 3.20
CA SER A 555 -27.02 13.57 4.07
C SER A 555 -25.88 14.12 4.91
N VAL A 556 -25.63 15.42 4.77
CA VAL A 556 -24.63 16.17 5.53
C VAL A 556 -24.95 16.15 7.03
N ALA A 557 -26.23 16.31 7.39
CA ALA A 557 -26.66 16.33 8.79
C ALA A 557 -26.41 14.98 9.49
N LEU A 558 -26.73 13.86 8.84
CA LEU A 558 -26.48 12.52 9.39
C LEU A 558 -24.98 12.22 9.53
N ARG A 559 -24.14 12.74 8.61
CA ARG A 559 -22.68 12.63 8.76
C ARG A 559 -22.18 13.46 9.94
N SER A 560 -22.62 14.72 10.08
CA SER A 560 -22.23 15.56 11.21
C SER A 560 -22.66 14.96 12.55
N TRP A 561 -23.86 14.38 12.61
CA TRP A 561 -24.34 13.63 13.78
C TRP A 561 -23.44 12.42 14.09
N ALA A 562 -23.10 11.61 13.09
CA ALA A 562 -22.21 10.47 13.28
C ALA A 562 -20.79 10.88 13.74
N VAL A 563 -20.28 12.03 13.29
CA VAL A 563 -19.02 12.59 13.81
C VAL A 563 -19.16 12.97 15.27
N ALA A 564 -20.20 13.72 15.64
CA ALA A 564 -20.43 14.14 17.01
C ALA A 564 -20.54 12.91 17.95
N VAL A 565 -21.41 11.95 17.63
CA VAL A 565 -21.59 10.72 18.42
C VAL A 565 -20.28 9.93 18.55
N TRP A 566 -19.50 9.78 17.48
CA TRP A 566 -18.25 9.02 17.51
C TRP A 566 -17.18 9.69 18.38
N VAL A 567 -17.05 11.01 18.28
CA VAL A 567 -16.02 11.79 18.98
C VAL A 567 -16.28 11.91 20.49
N VAL A 568 -17.54 11.82 20.93
CA VAL A 568 -17.91 11.71 22.35
C VAL A 568 -18.38 10.30 22.74
N ALA A 569 -17.96 9.27 22.00
CA ALA A 569 -18.30 7.89 22.34
C ALA A 569 -17.56 7.45 23.62
N PRO A 570 -18.23 6.80 24.60
CA PRO A 570 -17.60 6.42 25.86
C PRO A 570 -16.27 5.65 25.73
N PRO A 571 -16.07 4.72 24.77
CA PRO A 571 -14.79 4.02 24.62
C PRO A 571 -13.60 4.93 24.31
N LEU A 572 -13.82 6.04 23.60
CA LEU A 572 -12.76 7.01 23.31
C LEU A 572 -12.49 7.87 24.55
N LEU A 573 -13.53 8.42 25.17
CA LEU A 573 -13.42 9.32 26.32
C LEU A 573 -12.79 8.63 27.52
N VAL A 574 -13.24 7.42 27.87
CA VAL A 574 -12.64 6.59 28.93
C VAL A 574 -11.22 6.14 28.55
N GLY A 575 -10.97 5.85 27.27
CA GLY A 575 -9.63 5.52 26.79
C GLY A 575 -8.63 6.68 26.93
N LEU A 576 -9.06 7.92 26.67
CA LEU A 576 -8.24 9.12 26.87
C LEU A 576 -8.05 9.41 28.37
N ALA A 577 -9.13 9.44 29.14
CA ALA A 577 -9.14 9.63 30.60
C ALA A 577 -8.14 8.70 31.33
N GLY A 578 -8.14 7.41 30.96
CA GLY A 578 -7.27 6.39 31.54
C GLY A 578 -5.90 6.22 30.85
N GLY A 579 -5.55 7.06 29.87
CA GLY A 579 -4.26 6.96 29.15
C GLY A 579 -4.07 5.70 28.29
N ASN A 580 -5.14 5.00 27.93
CA ASN A 580 -5.07 3.75 27.16
C ASN A 580 -4.86 4.02 25.66
N LEU A 581 -3.60 4.18 25.25
CA LEU A 581 -3.18 4.44 23.87
C LEU A 581 -3.74 3.39 22.88
N GLY A 582 -3.79 2.11 23.28
CA GLY A 582 -4.34 1.04 22.45
C GLY A 582 -5.82 1.25 22.10
N ALA A 583 -6.64 1.56 23.09
CA ALA A 583 -8.07 1.85 22.92
C ALA A 583 -8.30 3.10 22.05
N VAL A 584 -7.54 4.17 22.27
CA VAL A 584 -7.63 5.43 21.52
C VAL A 584 -7.30 5.21 20.04
N LEU A 585 -6.20 4.51 19.73
CA LEU A 585 -5.79 4.23 18.36
C LEU A 585 -6.75 3.27 17.65
N ALA A 586 -7.23 2.23 18.34
CA ALA A 586 -8.25 1.34 17.79
C ALA A 586 -9.53 2.09 17.44
N HIS A 587 -10.02 2.94 18.35
CA HIS A 587 -11.20 3.78 18.12
C HIS A 587 -11.00 4.77 16.97
N ALA A 588 -9.84 5.42 16.87
CA ALA A 588 -9.54 6.33 15.77
C ALA A 588 -9.48 5.62 14.40
N ALA A 589 -9.00 4.37 14.36
CA ALA A 589 -8.74 3.63 13.12
C ALA A 589 -9.94 2.84 12.56
N LEU A 590 -10.83 2.32 13.42
CA LEU A 590 -11.98 1.51 13.03
C LEU A 590 -12.88 2.13 11.94
N PRO A 591 -13.23 3.43 11.96
CA PRO A 591 -14.02 4.06 10.90
C PRO A 591 -13.29 4.08 9.54
N TRP A 592 -11.97 4.25 9.53
CA TRP A 592 -11.17 4.25 8.30
C TRP A 592 -11.13 2.86 7.67
N ALA A 593 -11.03 1.81 8.50
CA ALA A 593 -11.15 0.42 8.05
C ALA A 593 -12.54 0.16 7.44
N ALA A 594 -13.62 0.51 8.14
CA ALA A 594 -14.99 0.35 7.65
C ALA A 594 -15.26 1.13 6.35
N TYR A 595 -14.79 2.37 6.25
CA TYR A 595 -14.84 3.18 5.02
C TYR A 595 -14.10 2.49 3.87
N GLY A 596 -12.91 1.97 4.14
CA GLY A 596 -12.09 1.26 3.17
C GLY A 596 -12.77 -0.02 2.67
N VAL A 597 -13.34 -0.84 3.57
CA VAL A 597 -14.09 -2.07 3.25
C VAL A 597 -15.31 -1.76 2.38
N ALA A 598 -16.15 -0.79 2.76
CA ALA A 598 -17.33 -0.41 1.98
C ALA A 598 -16.97 0.01 0.54
N ARG A 599 -15.84 0.71 0.36
CA ARG A 599 -15.32 1.05 -0.98
C ARG A 599 -14.63 -0.11 -1.69
N ALA A 600 -14.04 -1.06 -0.96
CA ALA A 600 -13.39 -2.25 -1.52
C ALA A 600 -14.40 -3.14 -2.25
N VAL A 601 -15.57 -3.37 -1.64
CA VAL A 601 -16.65 -4.21 -2.21
C VAL A 601 -17.63 -3.44 -3.10
N GLY A 602 -17.56 -2.10 -3.12
CA GLY A 602 -18.42 -1.27 -3.96
C GLY A 602 -19.74 -0.82 -3.30
N ALA A 603 -20.01 -1.25 -2.07
CA ALA A 603 -21.23 -0.96 -1.31
C ALA A 603 -21.38 0.49 -0.80
N GLN A 604 -20.49 1.40 -1.23
CA GLN A 604 -20.58 2.82 -0.89
C GLN A 604 -21.82 3.46 -1.54
N ALA A 605 -22.54 4.28 -0.79
CA ALA A 605 -23.55 5.17 -1.32
C ALA A 605 -22.97 6.03 -2.46
N THR A 606 -23.75 6.19 -3.52
CA THR A 606 -23.45 7.03 -4.68
C THR A 606 -24.38 8.24 -4.73
N ASP A 607 -23.94 9.30 -5.41
CA ASP A 607 -24.82 10.42 -5.74
C ASP A 607 -25.56 10.05 -7.03
N HIS A 608 -26.87 10.25 -7.03
CA HIS A 608 -27.72 10.09 -8.20
C HIS A 608 -28.41 11.44 -8.42
N VAL A 609 -28.36 11.94 -9.65
CA VAL A 609 -29.05 13.17 -10.06
C VAL A 609 -30.00 12.76 -11.18
N GLU A 610 -31.30 12.81 -10.93
CA GLU A 610 -32.30 12.43 -11.92
C GLU A 610 -32.62 13.63 -12.83
N VAL A 611 -31.94 13.72 -13.97
CA VAL A 611 -32.26 14.74 -14.98
C VAL A 611 -33.42 14.24 -15.85
N VAL A 612 -34.62 14.79 -15.63
CA VAL A 612 -35.82 14.43 -16.40
C VAL A 612 -35.76 15.02 -17.82
N VAL A 613 -35.11 14.30 -18.73
CA VAL A 613 -35.15 14.57 -20.18
C VAL A 613 -35.91 13.45 -20.89
N SER A 614 -37.07 13.78 -21.48
CA SER A 614 -37.87 12.93 -22.37
C SER A 614 -38.08 11.46 -21.96
N ARG A 615 -38.99 11.23 -21.00
CA ARG A 615 -39.85 10.03 -20.81
C ARG A 615 -39.21 8.61 -20.83
N ARG A 616 -37.88 8.49 -20.88
CA ARG A 616 -37.14 7.22 -20.77
C ARG A 616 -36.17 7.30 -19.60
N THR A 617 -36.69 7.01 -18.41
CA THR A 617 -35.92 6.85 -17.18
C THR A 617 -35.03 5.60 -17.28
N LEU A 618 -33.87 5.73 -17.92
CA LEU A 618 -32.80 4.71 -17.93
C LEU A 618 -32.13 4.61 -16.55
N HIS A 619 -32.88 4.08 -15.58
CA HIS A 619 -32.40 3.73 -14.25
C HIS A 619 -31.47 2.52 -14.34
N ALA A 620 -30.21 2.77 -14.65
CA ALA A 620 -29.14 1.84 -14.35
C ALA A 620 -28.57 2.18 -12.96
N GLU A 621 -28.99 1.43 -11.92
CA GLU A 621 -28.30 1.40 -10.63
C GLU A 621 -26.89 0.82 -10.81
N THR A 622 -25.97 1.64 -11.34
CA THR A 622 -24.58 1.25 -11.53
C THR A 622 -23.86 1.30 -10.18
N ALA A 623 -23.98 0.20 -9.44
CA ALA A 623 -23.24 -0.04 -8.20
C ALA A 623 -21.76 0.35 -8.38
N ALA A 624 -21.21 1.08 -7.42
CA ALA A 624 -19.87 1.63 -7.56
C ALA A 624 -18.83 0.50 -7.71
N PRO A 625 -17.92 0.56 -8.69
CA PRO A 625 -17.04 -0.57 -8.97
C PRO A 625 -16.09 -0.85 -7.78
N PRO A 626 -15.88 -2.12 -7.41
CA PRO A 626 -15.04 -2.50 -6.29
C PRO A 626 -13.58 -2.08 -6.50
N SER A 627 -12.92 -1.65 -5.43
CA SER A 627 -11.64 -0.91 -5.49
C SER A 627 -10.52 -1.59 -4.70
N LEU A 628 -9.54 -2.12 -5.43
CA LEU A 628 -8.33 -2.75 -4.87
C LEU A 628 -7.53 -1.79 -3.96
N GLY A 629 -7.42 -0.52 -4.32
CA GLY A 629 -6.66 0.45 -3.53
C GLY A 629 -7.34 0.82 -2.21
N SER A 630 -8.68 0.73 -2.13
CA SER A 630 -9.38 0.92 -0.86
C SER A 630 -9.40 -0.34 0.00
N ALA A 631 -9.32 -1.54 -0.58
CA ALA A 631 -9.03 -2.75 0.18
C ALA A 631 -7.65 -2.68 0.86
N ALA A 632 -6.63 -2.25 0.13
CA ALA A 632 -5.29 -2.05 0.70
C ALA A 632 -5.28 -0.98 1.81
N ALA A 633 -5.96 0.16 1.59
CA ALA A 633 -6.10 1.19 2.62
C ALA A 633 -6.91 0.71 3.84
N ALA A 634 -7.95 -0.10 3.63
CA ALA A 634 -8.70 -0.73 4.72
C ALA A 634 -7.82 -1.68 5.54
N GLY A 635 -6.96 -2.46 4.89
CA GLY A 635 -6.06 -3.39 5.56
C GLY A 635 -5.02 -2.67 6.42
N LEU A 636 -4.48 -1.54 5.97
CA LEU A 636 -3.57 -0.72 6.79
C LEU A 636 -4.30 -0.10 7.99
N ALA A 637 -5.52 0.41 7.80
CA ALA A 637 -6.32 0.93 8.91
C ALA A 637 -6.74 -0.18 9.90
N LEU A 638 -7.01 -1.39 9.40
CA LEU A 638 -7.30 -2.55 10.24
C LEU A 638 -6.05 -3.04 10.98
N ALA A 639 -4.87 -3.02 10.36
CA ALA A 639 -3.60 -3.34 11.02
C ALA A 639 -3.26 -2.33 12.14
N LEU A 640 -3.55 -1.05 11.94
CA LEU A 640 -3.47 -0.03 13.00
C LEU A 640 -4.42 -0.36 14.16
N ALA A 641 -5.69 -0.67 13.87
CA ALA A 641 -6.67 -1.01 14.91
C ALA A 641 -6.33 -2.30 15.67
N VAL A 642 -5.94 -3.35 14.96
CA VAL A 642 -5.62 -4.67 15.52
C VAL A 642 -4.25 -4.68 16.22
N GLY A 643 -3.25 -3.97 15.69
CA GLY A 643 -1.96 -3.85 16.37
C GLY A 643 -2.05 -3.02 17.67
N ALA A 644 -2.96 -2.04 17.72
CA ALA A 644 -3.28 -1.32 18.94
C ALA A 644 -4.14 -2.13 19.94
N ALA A 645 -4.93 -3.10 19.46
CA ALA A 645 -5.78 -3.97 20.28
C ALA A 645 -5.97 -5.36 19.63
N PRO A 646 -5.12 -6.35 19.95
CA PRO A 646 -5.13 -7.67 19.32
C PRO A 646 -6.48 -8.41 19.39
N MET A 647 -7.27 -8.19 20.46
CA MET A 647 -8.66 -8.66 20.63
C MET A 647 -9.57 -8.43 19.42
N LEU A 648 -9.30 -7.40 18.60
CA LEU A 648 -10.13 -7.06 17.44
C LEU A 648 -9.95 -8.03 16.26
N LEU A 649 -8.87 -8.81 16.22
CA LEU A 649 -8.57 -9.66 15.06
C LEU A 649 -9.65 -10.73 14.80
N PRO A 650 -10.08 -11.57 15.77
CA PRO A 650 -11.08 -12.60 15.50
C PRO A 650 -12.41 -11.98 15.03
N ALA A 651 -12.88 -10.93 15.71
CA ALA A 651 -14.09 -10.20 15.34
C ALA A 651 -14.00 -9.60 13.93
N ALA A 652 -12.85 -9.02 13.57
CA ALA A 652 -12.62 -8.45 12.24
C ALA A 652 -12.59 -9.53 11.14
N LEU A 653 -11.97 -10.68 11.39
CA LEU A 653 -11.95 -11.81 10.45
C LEU A 653 -13.37 -12.34 10.21
N VAL A 654 -14.17 -12.56 11.27
CA VAL A 654 -15.56 -12.97 11.13
C VAL A 654 -16.39 -11.91 10.41
N ALA A 655 -16.22 -10.63 10.72
CA ALA A 655 -16.91 -9.54 10.02
C ALA A 655 -16.56 -9.50 8.51
N LEU A 656 -15.30 -9.72 8.14
CA LEU A 656 -14.88 -9.81 6.73
C LEU A 656 -15.48 -11.03 6.03
N VAL A 657 -15.59 -12.18 6.69
CA VAL A 657 -16.28 -13.38 6.16
C VAL A 657 -17.77 -13.11 5.95
N VAL A 658 -18.46 -12.51 6.92
CA VAL A 658 -19.89 -12.14 6.80
C VAL A 658 -20.11 -11.15 5.64
N VAL A 659 -19.28 -10.11 5.53
CA VAL A 659 -19.34 -9.17 4.38
C VAL A 659 -19.07 -9.89 3.06
N GLY A 660 -18.14 -10.85 3.02
CA GLY A 660 -17.82 -11.66 1.85
C GLY A 660 -18.91 -12.64 1.43
N ALA A 661 -19.73 -13.11 2.38
CA ALA A 661 -20.91 -13.93 2.13
C ALA A 661 -22.09 -13.10 1.60
N VAL A 662 -22.27 -11.87 2.10
CA VAL A 662 -23.36 -10.98 1.68
C VAL A 662 -23.09 -10.29 0.33
N VAL A 663 -21.82 -10.02 -0.02
CA VAL A 663 -21.50 -9.22 -1.22
C VAL A 663 -20.84 -10.05 -2.32
N HIS A 664 -21.51 -10.17 -3.47
CA HIS A 664 -21.00 -10.90 -4.63
C HIS A 664 -19.82 -10.19 -5.35
N GLN A 665 -19.80 -8.85 -5.35
CA GLN A 665 -18.74 -8.08 -6.01
C GLN A 665 -17.57 -7.78 -5.07
N GLY A 666 -16.34 -7.89 -5.57
CA GLY A 666 -15.15 -7.48 -4.81
C GLY A 666 -14.78 -8.38 -3.61
N ARG A 667 -15.53 -9.44 -3.28
CA ARG A 667 -15.25 -10.35 -2.14
C ARG A 667 -13.80 -10.83 -2.05
N ARG A 668 -13.16 -11.12 -3.19
CA ARG A 668 -11.72 -11.50 -3.27
C ARG A 668 -10.75 -10.44 -2.73
N TYR A 669 -11.16 -9.18 -2.65
CA TYR A 669 -10.35 -8.09 -2.10
C TYR A 669 -10.45 -8.02 -0.56
N LEU A 670 -11.40 -8.72 0.08
CA LEU A 670 -11.50 -8.77 1.55
C LEU A 670 -10.34 -9.54 2.17
N VAL A 671 -9.79 -10.54 1.48
CA VAL A 671 -8.55 -11.23 1.88
C VAL A 671 -7.39 -10.24 2.03
N LEU A 672 -7.27 -9.27 1.11
CA LEU A 672 -6.26 -8.20 1.18
C LEU A 672 -6.46 -7.23 2.36
N VAL A 673 -7.66 -7.18 2.95
CA VAL A 673 -7.94 -6.38 4.14
C VAL A 673 -7.39 -7.07 5.39
N ALA A 674 -7.49 -8.40 5.49
CA ALA A 674 -6.99 -9.15 6.64
C ALA A 674 -5.45 -9.25 6.70
N VAL A 675 -4.81 -9.39 5.53
CA VAL A 675 -3.37 -9.70 5.40
C VAL A 675 -2.44 -8.76 6.20
N PRO A 676 -2.58 -7.42 6.18
CA PRO A 676 -1.69 -6.54 6.93
C PRO A 676 -1.78 -6.72 8.45
N ALA A 677 -2.99 -6.93 8.99
CA ALA A 677 -3.19 -7.14 10.42
C ALA A 677 -2.61 -8.48 10.88
N LEU A 678 -2.80 -9.54 10.08
CA LEU A 678 -2.21 -10.85 10.31
C LEU A 678 -0.68 -10.80 10.32
N VAL A 679 -0.06 -10.04 9.40
CA VAL A 679 1.40 -9.89 9.30
C VAL A 679 1.99 -9.12 10.49
N VAL A 680 1.38 -8.01 10.88
CA VAL A 680 1.84 -7.16 12.00
C VAL A 680 1.76 -7.92 13.33
N CYS A 681 0.69 -8.69 13.54
CA CYS A 681 0.53 -9.47 14.77
C CYS A 681 1.13 -10.89 14.69
N ALA A 682 1.77 -11.30 13.59
CA ALA A 682 2.18 -12.69 13.40
C ALA A 682 3.06 -13.27 14.52
N PRO A 683 4.09 -12.57 15.05
CA PRO A 683 4.91 -13.11 16.15
C PRO A 683 4.10 -13.24 17.45
N TYR A 684 3.26 -12.26 17.75
CA TYR A 684 2.39 -12.24 18.94
C TYR A 684 1.31 -13.33 18.88
N LEU A 685 0.72 -13.57 17.70
CA LEU A 685 -0.25 -14.65 17.48
C LEU A 685 0.39 -16.03 17.50
N LEU A 686 1.67 -16.15 17.11
CA LEU A 686 2.40 -17.39 17.27
C LEU A 686 2.53 -17.73 18.76
N GLU A 687 2.95 -16.77 19.59
CA GLU A 687 3.02 -16.92 21.06
C GLU A 687 1.67 -17.29 21.69
N VAL A 688 0.58 -16.62 21.30
CA VAL A 688 -0.79 -16.94 21.73
C VAL A 688 -1.15 -18.40 21.44
N VAL A 689 -0.71 -18.94 20.30
CA VAL A 689 -1.04 -20.30 19.85
C VAL A 689 -0.10 -21.35 20.46
N THR A 690 1.19 -21.05 20.61
CA THR A 690 2.16 -21.97 21.22
C THR A 690 1.92 -22.14 22.72
N THR A 691 1.59 -21.05 23.43
CA THR A 691 1.31 -21.05 24.88
C THR A 691 -0.19 -21.20 25.21
N TRP A 692 -1.02 -21.61 24.25
CA TRP A 692 -2.48 -21.63 24.40
C TRP A 692 -2.97 -22.45 25.60
N THR A 693 -2.36 -23.63 25.84
CA THR A 693 -2.67 -24.50 26.98
C THR A 693 -2.35 -23.85 28.32
N ASP A 694 -1.32 -23.02 28.35
CA ASP A 694 -0.73 -22.45 29.56
C ASP A 694 -1.34 -21.09 29.89
N GLY A 695 -2.49 -20.77 29.27
CA GLY A 695 -3.19 -19.50 29.45
C GLY A 695 -2.83 -18.41 28.45
N GLY A 696 -1.98 -18.69 27.45
CA GLY A 696 -1.56 -17.75 26.40
C GLY A 696 -2.71 -17.12 25.59
N TRP A 697 -3.88 -17.75 25.56
CA TRP A 697 -5.11 -17.15 25.02
C TRP A 697 -5.48 -15.81 25.68
N ARG A 698 -5.07 -15.57 26.94
CA ARG A 698 -5.27 -14.31 27.66
C ARG A 698 -4.53 -13.14 27.01
N LEU A 699 -3.46 -13.39 26.26
CA LEU A 699 -2.77 -12.34 25.47
C LEU A 699 -3.72 -11.66 24.47
N LEU A 700 -4.75 -12.34 23.97
CA LEU A 700 -5.75 -11.69 23.12
C LEU A 700 -6.54 -10.61 23.86
N ALA A 701 -6.78 -10.78 25.17
CA ALA A 701 -7.44 -9.78 26.03
C ALA A 701 -6.47 -8.73 26.57
N ALA A 702 -5.15 -8.97 26.48
CA ALA A 702 -4.14 -8.06 26.97
C ALA A 702 -4.02 -6.81 26.08
N GLY A 703 -4.13 -5.64 26.71
CA GLY A 703 -3.82 -4.37 26.07
C GLY A 703 -2.32 -4.03 26.17
N PRO A 704 -1.78 -3.25 25.22
CA PRO A 704 -0.48 -2.61 25.38
C PRO A 704 -0.53 -1.52 26.47
N GLY A 705 0.59 -1.29 27.16
CA GLY A 705 0.67 -0.39 28.32
C GLY A 705 0.34 -1.07 29.65
N VAL A 706 0.09 -0.29 30.69
CA VAL A 706 -0.16 -0.82 32.05
C VAL A 706 -1.64 -1.21 32.21
N PRO A 707 -1.96 -2.44 32.65
CA PRO A 707 -3.33 -2.80 33.01
C PRO A 707 -3.84 -1.97 34.19
N SER A 708 -5.07 -1.44 34.09
CA SER A 708 -5.69 -0.59 35.10
C SER A 708 -6.86 -1.31 35.76
N ALA A 709 -7.05 -1.14 37.08
CA ALA A 709 -8.24 -1.64 37.75
C ALA A 709 -9.49 -0.91 37.23
N SER A 710 -10.52 -1.66 36.87
CA SER A 710 -11.81 -1.11 36.44
C SER A 710 -12.95 -2.02 36.86
N VAL A 711 -14.05 -1.42 37.35
CA VAL A 711 -15.31 -2.13 37.54
C VAL A 711 -15.92 -2.36 36.15
N ALA A 712 -16.12 -3.62 35.79
CA ALA A 712 -16.72 -3.97 34.50
C ALA A 712 -18.19 -3.50 34.46
N ALA A 713 -18.54 -2.76 33.39
CA ALA A 713 -19.92 -2.35 33.12
C ALA A 713 -20.87 -3.56 33.02
N GLU A 714 -22.15 -3.37 33.36
CA GLU A 714 -23.16 -4.41 33.15
C GLU A 714 -23.35 -4.70 31.63
N PRO A 715 -23.74 -5.93 31.23
CA PRO A 715 -23.81 -6.29 29.81
C PRO A 715 -24.72 -5.40 28.93
N TRP A 716 -25.74 -4.76 29.51
CA TRP A 716 -26.58 -3.78 28.79
C TRP A 716 -25.89 -2.41 28.64
N GLN A 717 -25.09 -1.99 29.62
CA GLN A 717 -24.24 -0.80 29.54
C GLN A 717 -23.17 -1.02 28.45
N MET A 718 -22.58 -2.22 28.39
CA MET A 718 -21.67 -2.64 27.31
C MET A 718 -22.35 -2.64 25.93
N LEU A 719 -23.62 -3.08 25.82
CA LEU A 719 -24.39 -2.96 24.57
C LEU A 719 -24.60 -1.49 24.14
N LEU A 720 -24.67 -0.57 25.12
CA LEU A 720 -24.66 0.87 24.89
C LEU A 720 -23.25 1.46 24.70
N GLY A 721 -22.20 0.64 24.71
CA GLY A 721 -20.81 1.03 24.47
C GLY A 721 -20.04 1.56 25.69
N TRP A 722 -20.56 1.42 26.90
CA TRP A 722 -19.88 1.86 28.14
C TRP A 722 -18.87 0.80 28.64
N PRO A 723 -17.58 1.15 28.87
CA PRO A 723 -16.58 0.20 29.39
C PRO A 723 -16.69 -0.10 30.89
N GLY A 724 -17.13 0.88 31.66
CA GLY A 724 -17.41 0.83 33.09
C GLY A 724 -18.61 1.73 33.40
N GLU A 725 -19.01 1.80 34.67
CA GLU A 725 -20.14 2.64 35.07
C GLU A 725 -19.87 4.13 34.77
N PRO A 726 -20.85 4.88 34.20
CA PRO A 726 -20.69 6.30 33.94
C PRO A 726 -20.78 7.12 35.21
N ALA A 727 -19.94 8.16 35.33
CA ALA A 727 -20.22 9.26 36.23
C ALA A 727 -21.52 9.98 35.81
N GLY A 728 -22.34 10.37 36.79
CA GLY A 728 -23.53 11.20 36.55
C GLY A 728 -23.13 12.57 36.01
N TRP A 729 -23.94 13.13 35.10
CA TRP A 729 -23.67 14.47 34.52
C TRP A 729 -23.93 15.63 35.49
N PHE A 730 -24.56 15.35 36.63
CA PHE A 730 -24.95 16.34 37.64
C PHE A 730 -24.71 15.76 39.03
N ASP A 731 -24.36 16.61 39.99
CA ASP A 731 -24.14 16.23 41.39
C ASP A 731 -25.44 15.69 42.01
N PRO A 732 -25.49 14.44 42.50
CA PRO A 732 -26.67 13.86 43.14
C PRO A 732 -27.07 14.53 44.46
N SER A 733 -26.20 15.32 45.09
CA SER A 733 -26.42 15.86 46.43
C SER A 733 -27.37 17.06 46.50
N ALA A 734 -27.69 17.69 45.35
CA ALA A 734 -28.26 19.04 45.33
C ALA A 734 -29.73 19.19 44.84
N ASP A 735 -30.33 18.18 44.18
CA ASP A 735 -31.53 18.42 43.34
C ASP A 735 -32.48 17.19 43.26
N PRO A 736 -33.82 17.32 43.31
CA PRO A 736 -34.78 16.21 43.10
C PRO A 736 -34.68 15.48 41.75
N TRP A 737 -33.80 15.92 40.85
CA TRP A 737 -33.52 15.29 39.56
C TRP A 737 -32.47 14.16 39.61
N THR A 738 -32.02 13.72 40.80
CA THR A 738 -31.00 12.65 40.97
C THR A 738 -31.21 11.42 40.08
N THR A 739 -32.45 10.95 39.96
CA THR A 739 -32.80 9.79 39.11
C THR A 739 -32.62 10.10 37.63
N ALA A 740 -32.99 11.29 37.15
CA ALA A 740 -32.76 11.73 35.78
C ALA A 740 -31.26 11.95 35.49
N ALA A 741 -30.50 12.45 36.47
CA ALA A 741 -29.06 12.63 36.39
C ALA A 741 -28.31 11.30 36.20
N ALA A 742 -28.74 10.23 36.89
CA ALA A 742 -28.19 8.88 36.73
C ALA A 742 -28.44 8.29 35.32
N TRP A 743 -29.56 8.64 34.67
CA TRP A 743 -29.87 8.16 33.31
C TRP A 743 -29.29 9.03 32.19
N ALA A 744 -28.89 10.28 32.48
CA ALA A 744 -28.39 11.23 31.49
C ALA A 744 -27.22 10.72 30.63
N PRO A 745 -26.18 10.03 31.18
CA PRO A 745 -25.08 9.48 30.37
C PRO A 745 -25.53 8.50 29.29
N TYR A 746 -26.61 7.74 29.53
CA TYR A 746 -27.12 6.74 28.60
C TYR A 746 -27.99 7.32 27.49
N VAL A 747 -28.41 8.60 27.57
CA VAL A 747 -29.31 9.21 26.56
C VAL A 747 -28.67 9.21 25.18
N LEU A 748 -27.39 9.59 25.07
CA LEU A 748 -26.66 9.64 23.81
C LEU A 748 -26.62 8.27 23.12
N THR A 749 -26.19 7.23 23.84
CA THR A 749 -25.99 5.89 23.29
C THR A 749 -27.31 5.14 23.12
N GLY A 750 -28.29 5.39 23.99
CA GLY A 750 -29.67 4.94 23.84
C GLY A 750 -30.33 5.47 22.56
N LEU A 751 -30.15 6.76 22.21
CA LEU A 751 -30.63 7.33 20.94
C LEU A 751 -30.03 6.61 19.72
N VAL A 752 -28.75 6.24 19.78
CA VAL A 752 -28.06 5.47 18.72
C VAL A 752 -28.64 4.06 18.60
N ALA A 753 -28.87 3.37 19.73
CA ALA A 753 -29.50 2.06 19.76
C ALA A 753 -30.95 2.10 19.21
N VAL A 754 -31.74 3.11 19.57
CA VAL A 754 -33.09 3.33 19.02
C VAL A 754 -33.04 3.57 17.50
N ALA A 755 -32.11 4.38 17.01
CA ALA A 755 -31.91 4.57 15.58
C ALA A 755 -31.53 3.25 14.86
N ALA A 756 -30.69 2.42 15.48
CA ALA A 756 -30.31 1.10 14.98
C ALA A 756 -31.49 0.12 14.91
N LEU A 757 -32.40 0.15 15.89
CA LEU A 757 -33.65 -0.63 15.89
C LEU A 757 -34.60 -0.18 14.77
N VAL A 758 -34.76 1.13 14.56
CA VAL A 758 -35.53 1.68 13.43
C VAL A 758 -34.97 1.21 12.07
N GLY A 759 -33.66 0.96 11.99
CA GLY A 759 -33.01 0.35 10.83
C GLY A 759 -33.51 -1.08 10.51
N LEU A 760 -33.74 -1.92 11.53
CA LEU A 760 -34.24 -3.29 11.35
C LEU A 760 -35.72 -3.32 10.91
N LEU A 761 -36.54 -2.39 11.40
CA LEU A 761 -37.98 -2.35 11.09
C LEU A 761 -38.28 -1.93 9.63
N ARG A 762 -37.33 -1.31 8.93
CA ARG A 762 -37.51 -0.79 7.56
C ARG A 762 -37.22 -1.87 6.50
N ARG A 763 -38.24 -2.67 6.16
CA ARG A 763 -38.21 -3.80 5.17
C ARG A 763 -37.31 -3.58 3.93
N ALA A 764 -37.33 -2.40 3.33
CA ALA A 764 -36.56 -2.10 2.11
C ALA A 764 -35.02 -2.01 2.30
N ARG A 765 -34.51 -2.01 3.55
CA ARG A 765 -33.10 -1.69 3.85
C ARG A 765 -32.46 -2.60 4.91
N VAL A 766 -33.15 -3.68 5.27
CA VAL A 766 -32.79 -4.57 6.38
C VAL A 766 -31.40 -5.21 6.22
N GLY A 767 -30.93 -5.46 4.99
CA GLY A 767 -29.60 -6.06 4.76
C GLY A 767 -28.44 -5.24 5.33
N GLY A 768 -28.43 -3.91 5.11
CA GLY A 768 -27.40 -3.03 5.66
C GLY A 768 -27.52 -2.85 7.18
N ALA A 769 -28.75 -2.81 7.71
CA ALA A 769 -28.98 -2.72 9.15
C ALA A 769 -28.55 -4.01 9.88
N ARG A 770 -28.86 -5.19 9.32
CA ARG A 770 -28.39 -6.50 9.83
C ARG A 770 -26.86 -6.57 9.89
N LEU A 771 -26.16 -6.08 8.87
CA LEU A 771 -24.70 -6.02 8.86
C LEU A 771 -24.15 -5.15 10.01
N GLY A 772 -24.78 -4.00 10.28
CA GLY A 772 -24.43 -3.15 11.44
C GLY A 772 -24.68 -3.87 12.78
N TRP A 773 -25.83 -4.55 12.92
CA TRP A 773 -26.13 -5.35 14.12
C TRP A 773 -25.20 -6.55 14.32
N VAL A 774 -24.80 -7.25 13.25
CA VAL A 774 -23.78 -8.31 13.35
C VAL A 774 -22.44 -7.74 13.83
N LEU A 775 -22.03 -6.57 13.31
CA LEU A 775 -20.81 -5.91 13.79
C LEU A 775 -20.92 -5.54 15.27
N ALA A 776 -22.08 -5.07 15.73
CA ALA A 776 -22.32 -4.76 17.13
C ALA A 776 -22.30 -6.01 18.03
N LEU A 777 -22.92 -7.11 17.59
CA LEU A 777 -22.90 -8.38 18.32
C LEU A 777 -21.50 -9.00 18.37
N LEU A 778 -20.69 -8.88 17.31
CA LEU A 778 -19.27 -9.30 17.32
C LEU A 778 -18.44 -8.44 18.30
N GLY A 779 -18.71 -7.14 18.37
CA GLY A 779 -18.13 -6.25 19.39
C GLY A 779 -18.47 -6.70 20.81
N LEU A 780 -19.75 -6.94 21.09
CA LEU A 780 -20.21 -7.36 22.42
C LEU A 780 -19.67 -8.75 22.81
N ALA A 781 -19.68 -9.70 21.88
CA ALA A 781 -19.12 -11.04 22.06
C ALA A 781 -17.59 -11.05 22.25
N THR A 782 -16.90 -9.96 21.92
CA THR A 782 -15.48 -9.75 22.24
C THR A 782 -15.32 -8.99 23.56
N ALA A 783 -16.12 -7.96 23.80
CA ALA A 783 -16.03 -7.10 24.99
C ALA A 783 -16.32 -7.86 26.30
N VAL A 784 -17.37 -8.68 26.33
CA VAL A 784 -17.79 -9.38 27.56
C VAL A 784 -16.72 -10.39 28.04
N PRO A 785 -16.15 -11.27 27.19
CA PRO A 785 -15.04 -12.13 27.60
C PRO A 785 -13.78 -11.36 27.99
N VAL A 786 -13.44 -10.27 27.28
CA VAL A 786 -12.24 -9.45 27.59
C VAL A 786 -12.36 -8.82 28.98
N ALA A 787 -13.50 -8.22 29.31
CA ALA A 787 -13.74 -7.64 30.63
C ALA A 787 -13.79 -8.67 31.76
N ALA A 788 -14.15 -9.93 31.46
CA ALA A 788 -14.12 -11.04 32.41
C ALA A 788 -12.74 -11.74 32.49
N THR A 789 -11.81 -11.44 31.57
CA THR A 789 -10.50 -12.10 31.51
C THR A 789 -9.49 -11.32 32.34
N THR A 790 -8.95 -11.95 33.37
CA THR A 790 -7.82 -11.44 34.14
C THR A 790 -6.54 -11.54 33.31
N VAL A 791 -5.85 -10.41 33.15
CA VAL A 791 -4.62 -10.28 32.34
C VAL A 791 -3.39 -10.10 33.21
N ALA A 792 -3.57 -9.43 34.35
CA ALA A 792 -2.56 -9.25 35.37
C ALA A 792 -3.22 -9.28 36.76
N VAL A 793 -2.39 -9.25 37.80
CA VAL A 793 -2.81 -8.94 39.17
C VAL A 793 -2.15 -7.64 39.58
N ASP A 794 -2.89 -6.79 40.29
CA ASP A 794 -2.33 -5.60 40.91
C ASP A 794 -1.37 -6.02 42.03
N PRO A 795 -0.06 -5.73 41.92
CA PRO A 795 0.91 -6.05 42.98
C PRO A 795 0.66 -5.23 44.26
N ALA A 796 -0.32 -4.33 44.31
CA ALA A 796 -0.77 -3.64 45.51
C ALA A 796 -1.88 -4.36 46.26
N THR A 797 -3.03 -4.50 45.63
CA THR A 797 -4.22 -5.03 46.31
C THR A 797 -4.36 -6.54 46.20
N GLY A 798 -3.53 -7.20 45.37
CA GLY A 798 -3.78 -8.56 44.91
C GLY A 798 -5.02 -8.68 44.03
N ALA A 799 -5.67 -7.57 43.67
CA ALA A 799 -6.87 -7.58 42.86
C ALA A 799 -6.57 -7.99 41.42
N SER A 800 -7.48 -8.74 40.83
CA SER A 800 -7.41 -9.11 39.42
C SER A 800 -7.60 -7.88 38.53
N LEU A 801 -6.68 -7.67 37.59
CA LEU A 801 -6.74 -6.60 36.58
C LEU A 801 -7.31 -7.18 35.27
N PRO A 802 -8.54 -6.80 34.87
CA PRO A 802 -9.18 -7.31 33.67
C PRO A 802 -8.61 -6.68 32.38
N GLY A 803 -8.82 -7.34 31.25
CA GLY A 803 -8.58 -6.75 29.93
C GLY A 803 -9.53 -5.57 29.66
N SER A 804 -9.04 -4.52 29.01
CA SER A 804 -9.87 -3.34 28.71
C SER A 804 -10.84 -3.60 27.55
N PRO A 805 -12.18 -3.54 27.75
CA PRO A 805 -13.15 -3.83 26.69
C PRO A 805 -13.32 -2.68 25.68
N GLY A 806 -12.73 -1.49 25.92
CA GLY A 806 -12.90 -0.28 25.10
C GLY A 806 -12.73 -0.46 23.58
N PRO A 807 -11.69 -1.16 23.08
CA PRO A 807 -11.55 -1.41 21.65
C PRO A 807 -12.74 -2.20 21.07
N ALA A 808 -13.19 -3.24 21.76
CA ALA A 808 -14.33 -4.06 21.35
C ALA A 808 -15.67 -3.29 21.43
N LEU A 809 -15.84 -2.43 22.43
CA LEU A 809 -17.00 -1.55 22.57
C LEU A 809 -17.04 -0.46 21.48
N SER A 810 -15.89 -0.03 20.98
CA SER A 810 -15.83 0.83 19.78
C SER A 810 -16.43 0.12 18.56
N LEU A 811 -16.27 -1.20 18.44
CA LEU A 811 -16.93 -2.00 17.40
C LEU A 811 -18.45 -2.07 17.60
N VAL A 812 -18.92 -2.12 18.86
CA VAL A 812 -20.36 -2.03 19.21
C VAL A 812 -20.95 -0.71 18.72
N VAL A 813 -20.37 0.42 19.13
CA VAL A 813 -20.83 1.76 18.73
C VAL A 813 -20.80 1.93 17.21
N LEU A 814 -19.77 1.39 16.53
CA LEU A 814 -19.67 1.45 15.06
C LEU A 814 -20.79 0.67 14.38
N GLY A 815 -21.08 -0.54 14.86
CA GLY A 815 -22.16 -1.37 14.34
C GLY A 815 -23.54 -0.72 14.50
N LEU A 816 -23.83 -0.18 15.69
CA LEU A 816 -25.07 0.53 15.96
C LEU A 816 -25.18 1.82 15.14
N LEU A 817 -24.11 2.60 14.98
CA LEU A 817 -24.09 3.78 14.11
C LEU A 817 -24.34 3.41 12.64
N VAL A 818 -23.73 2.34 12.12
CA VAL A 818 -23.99 1.88 10.75
C VAL A 818 -25.45 1.48 10.58
N ALA A 819 -26.03 0.70 11.50
CA ALA A 819 -27.44 0.33 11.47
C ALA A 819 -28.37 1.55 11.57
N GLY A 820 -28.06 2.50 12.46
CA GLY A 820 -28.80 3.74 12.64
C GLY A 820 -28.76 4.64 11.41
N LEU A 821 -27.60 4.82 10.79
CA LEU A 821 -27.46 5.59 9.55
C LEU A 821 -28.21 4.96 8.37
N VAL A 822 -28.22 3.62 8.25
CA VAL A 822 -29.04 2.90 7.25
C VAL A 822 -30.54 3.13 7.50
N GLY A 823 -30.96 3.11 8.78
CA GLY A 823 -32.34 3.35 9.20
C GLY A 823 -32.80 4.79 8.94
N LEU A 824 -32.01 5.78 9.36
CA LEU A 824 -32.34 7.21 9.33
C LEU A 824 -32.24 7.86 7.94
N ARG A 825 -31.45 7.30 7.02
CA ARG A 825 -31.33 7.76 5.63
C ARG A 825 -32.72 7.97 5.00
N ARG A 826 -32.96 9.07 4.29
CA ARG A 826 -34.20 9.29 3.51
C ARG A 826 -34.09 8.66 2.13
N ARG A 827 -35.19 8.53 1.39
CA ARG A 827 -35.13 8.10 -0.03
C ARG A 827 -34.48 9.22 -0.85
N ASP A 828 -34.93 10.44 -0.57
CA ASP A 828 -34.59 11.71 -1.22
C ASP A 828 -33.26 12.32 -0.75
N ASP A 829 -32.38 11.58 -0.05
CA ASP A 829 -31.06 12.09 0.45
C ASP A 829 -30.05 12.43 -0.67
N GLY A 830 -30.48 12.40 -1.94
CA GLY A 830 -29.77 12.90 -3.12
C GLY A 830 -30.64 13.75 -4.07
N GLU A 831 -31.94 13.92 -3.79
CA GLU A 831 -32.88 14.69 -4.62
C GLU A 831 -33.13 16.06 -4.01
N LEU A 832 -33.28 17.09 -4.85
CA LEU A 832 -33.84 18.37 -4.39
C LEU A 832 -35.32 18.14 -4.01
N PRO A 833 -35.82 18.75 -2.90
CA PRO A 833 -37.24 18.71 -2.62
C PRO A 833 -37.99 19.40 -3.76
N ALA A 834 -38.66 18.62 -4.61
CA ALA A 834 -39.61 19.16 -5.56
C ALA A 834 -40.61 20.03 -4.80
N ALA A 835 -40.84 21.26 -5.29
CA ALA A 835 -41.68 22.24 -4.61
C ALA A 835 -43.01 21.57 -4.19
N PRO A 836 -43.38 21.63 -2.90
CA PRO A 836 -44.45 20.79 -2.37
C PRO A 836 -45.75 21.12 -3.11
N ARG A 837 -46.21 20.19 -3.96
CA ARG A 837 -47.53 20.31 -4.60
C ARG A 837 -48.57 20.43 -3.50
N PRO A 838 -49.31 21.55 -3.41
CA PRO A 838 -50.27 21.75 -2.34
C PRO A 838 -51.50 20.86 -2.58
N ALA A 839 -51.47 19.64 -2.04
CA ALA A 839 -52.65 18.82 -1.92
C ALA A 839 -53.64 19.54 -0.98
N PRO A 840 -54.92 19.73 -1.39
CA PRO A 840 -55.90 20.43 -0.57
C PRO A 840 -56.21 19.62 0.70
N ALA A 841 -55.70 20.06 1.84
CA ALA A 841 -55.77 19.34 3.10
C ALA A 841 -56.80 19.95 4.08
N SER A 842 -57.73 19.10 4.52
CA SER A 842 -58.74 19.40 5.53
C SER A 842 -58.14 19.84 6.88
N ARG A 843 -58.94 20.52 7.72
CA ARG A 843 -58.49 21.07 9.02
C ARG A 843 -57.94 19.99 9.97
N SER A 844 -58.53 18.79 10.01
CA SER A 844 -58.06 17.67 10.85
C SER A 844 -56.65 17.20 10.50
N GLY A 845 -56.27 17.24 9.21
CA GLY A 845 -54.92 16.90 8.75
C GLY A 845 -53.83 17.93 9.06
N ARG A 846 -54.15 19.07 9.71
CA ARG A 846 -53.14 20.08 10.09
C ARG A 846 -52.53 19.79 11.46
N LEU A 847 -53.34 19.42 12.45
CA LEU A 847 -52.89 19.06 13.80
C LEU A 847 -51.97 17.84 13.78
N GLY A 848 -52.34 16.76 13.07
CA GLY A 848 -51.49 15.58 12.94
C GLY A 848 -50.13 15.87 12.29
N ARG A 849 -50.09 16.73 11.26
CA ARG A 849 -48.82 17.17 10.66
C ARG A 849 -48.01 18.07 11.60
N ALA A 850 -48.65 18.99 12.31
CA ALA A 850 -47.97 19.84 13.29
C ALA A 850 -47.32 19.00 14.41
N LEU A 851 -48.02 18.01 14.97
CA LEU A 851 -47.48 17.08 15.96
C LEU A 851 -46.28 16.27 15.42
N VAL A 852 -46.36 15.78 14.18
CA VAL A 852 -45.22 15.08 13.53
C VAL A 852 -44.04 16.02 13.28
N HIS A 853 -44.27 17.28 12.90
CA HIS A 853 -43.21 18.28 12.71
C HIS A 853 -42.56 18.70 14.04
N VAL A 854 -43.35 18.89 15.11
CA VAL A 854 -42.85 19.20 16.46
C VAL A 854 -42.05 18.01 17.00
N GLY A 855 -42.58 16.78 16.93
CA GLY A 855 -41.85 15.58 17.35
C GLY A 855 -40.55 15.37 16.58
N ALA A 856 -40.54 15.63 15.28
CA ALA A 856 -39.32 15.58 14.47
C ALA A 856 -38.32 16.70 14.83
N ALA A 857 -38.78 17.90 15.16
CA ALA A 857 -37.93 19.01 15.60
C ALA A 857 -37.30 18.72 16.98
N VAL A 858 -38.09 18.20 17.93
CA VAL A 858 -37.60 17.77 19.25
C VAL A 858 -36.59 16.63 19.11
N LEU A 859 -36.84 15.64 18.25
CA LEU A 859 -35.87 14.56 17.99
C LEU A 859 -34.55 15.10 17.42
N VAL A 860 -34.60 16.06 16.47
CA VAL A 860 -33.39 16.69 15.93
C VAL A 860 -32.65 17.49 17.00
N LEU A 861 -33.36 18.25 17.83
CA LEU A 861 -32.78 18.98 18.95
C LEU A 861 -32.07 18.03 19.92
N VAL A 862 -32.73 16.94 20.33
CA VAL A 862 -32.17 15.90 21.21
C VAL A 862 -30.95 15.21 20.60
N CYS A 863 -30.98 14.88 19.30
CA CYS A 863 -29.83 14.31 18.59
C CYS A 863 -28.62 15.26 18.49
N VAL A 864 -28.80 16.57 18.63
CA VAL A 864 -27.71 17.56 18.65
C VAL A 864 -27.27 17.89 20.08
N ALA A 865 -28.22 18.01 21.01
CA ALA A 865 -27.96 18.35 22.40
C ALA A 865 -27.27 17.20 23.16
N ALA A 866 -27.67 15.94 22.95
CA ALA A 866 -27.11 14.81 23.70
C ALA A 866 -25.59 14.60 23.47
N PRO A 867 -25.03 14.65 22.23
CA PRO A 867 -23.58 14.60 22.03
C PRO A 867 -22.83 15.78 22.66
N VAL A 868 -23.41 17.00 22.59
CA VAL A 868 -22.79 18.21 23.13
C VAL A 868 -22.78 18.19 24.66
N GLY A 869 -23.89 17.80 25.29
CA GLY A 869 -23.99 17.63 26.74
C GLY A 869 -23.05 16.55 27.27
N ALA A 870 -22.97 15.40 26.58
CA ALA A 870 -22.04 14.33 26.94
C ALA A 870 -20.57 14.79 26.89
N GLY A 871 -20.18 15.47 25.81
CA GLY A 871 -18.83 16.02 25.67
C GLY A 871 -18.52 17.11 26.69
N TRP A 872 -19.49 17.97 27.00
CA TRP A 872 -19.33 19.01 28.02
C TRP A 872 -19.16 18.42 29.41
N ALA A 873 -20.05 17.50 29.82
CA ALA A 873 -19.98 16.84 31.13
C ALA A 873 -18.67 16.06 31.32
N TRP A 874 -18.18 15.38 30.28
CA TRP A 874 -16.87 14.73 30.34
C TRP A 874 -15.72 15.74 30.45
N VAL A 875 -15.73 16.85 29.70
CA VAL A 875 -14.67 17.87 29.83
C VAL A 875 -14.69 18.54 31.20
N ASP A 876 -15.86 18.77 31.79
CA ASP A 876 -16.00 19.37 33.12
C ASP A 876 -15.51 18.43 34.23
N ALA A 877 -15.77 17.12 34.12
CA ALA A 877 -15.28 16.10 35.05
C ALA A 877 -13.79 15.79 34.90
N GLU A 878 -13.27 15.76 33.67
CA GLU A 878 -11.97 15.14 33.35
C GLU A 878 -10.86 16.15 33.04
N VAL A 879 -11.16 17.39 32.58
CA VAL A 879 -10.15 18.36 32.15
C VAL A 879 -9.81 19.35 33.26
N ASP A 880 -8.71 19.07 33.96
CA ASP A 880 -8.08 19.96 34.91
C ASP A 880 -7.12 20.93 34.20
N ARG A 881 -7.36 22.23 34.34
CA ARG A 881 -6.55 23.27 33.71
C ARG A 881 -5.23 23.53 34.45
N GLY A 882 -5.01 22.90 35.60
CA GLY A 882 -3.86 23.13 36.47
C GLY A 882 -3.94 24.48 37.20
N GLY A 883 -2.98 24.74 38.07
CA GLY A 883 -2.93 25.99 38.83
C GLY A 883 -1.88 26.00 39.94
N THR A 884 -1.84 27.09 40.72
CA THR A 884 -0.96 27.23 41.88
C THR A 884 -1.78 27.21 43.16
N ALA A 885 -1.50 26.24 44.04
CA ALA A 885 -2.06 26.18 45.39
C ALA A 885 -0.97 26.48 46.44
N PRO A 886 -1.31 27.09 47.59
CA PRO A 886 -0.39 27.14 48.73
C PRO A 886 -0.25 25.73 49.33
N ALA A 887 0.98 25.23 49.43
CA ALA A 887 1.29 24.00 50.15
C ALA A 887 1.29 24.24 51.67
N ALA A 888 1.19 23.17 52.45
CA ALA A 888 1.24 23.21 53.92
C ALA A 888 2.49 23.91 54.46
N ASP A 889 3.63 23.78 53.78
CA ASP A 889 4.92 24.36 54.15
C ASP A 889 5.11 25.82 53.68
N GLY A 890 4.05 26.47 53.18
CA GLY A 890 4.08 27.85 52.67
C GLY A 890 4.68 28.02 51.27
N ALA A 891 5.18 26.96 50.64
CA ALA A 891 5.62 26.97 49.24
C ALA A 891 4.43 26.92 48.27
N THR A 892 4.52 27.53 47.08
CA THR A 892 3.51 27.35 46.03
C THR A 892 3.68 26.01 45.31
N GLN A 893 2.69 25.12 45.46
CA GLN A 893 2.60 23.89 44.69
C GLN A 893 1.95 24.17 43.34
N VAL A 894 2.69 23.89 42.26
CA VAL A 894 2.18 23.95 40.89
C VAL A 894 1.54 22.60 40.57
N ARG A 895 0.21 22.59 40.41
CA ARG A 895 -0.55 21.43 39.92
C ARG A 895 -0.52 21.47 38.38
N PRO A 896 0.04 20.46 37.69
CA PRO A 896 0.06 20.42 36.23
C PRO A 896 -1.35 20.28 35.69
N ALA A 897 -1.58 20.74 34.44
CA ALA A 897 -2.82 20.46 33.75
C ALA A 897 -2.96 18.95 33.46
N ALA A 898 -4.17 18.44 33.59
CA ALA A 898 -4.50 17.03 33.42
C ALA A 898 -5.75 16.83 32.54
N VAL A 899 -5.80 15.70 31.84
CA VAL A 899 -7.01 15.16 31.21
C VAL A 899 -7.20 13.78 31.83
N GLY A 900 -7.84 13.77 33.00
CA GLY A 900 -7.98 12.58 33.82
C GLY A 900 -6.66 12.19 34.47
N SER A 901 -6.28 10.94 34.22
CA SER A 901 -4.96 10.42 34.62
C SER A 901 -3.81 10.90 33.72
N LEU A 902 -4.09 11.42 32.51
CA LEU A 902 -3.06 11.96 31.63
C LEU A 902 -2.60 13.35 32.09
N GLN A 903 -1.28 13.54 32.20
CA GLN A 903 -0.66 14.82 32.55
C GLN A 903 0.45 15.16 31.55
N ALA A 904 0.66 16.46 31.32
CA ALA A 904 1.76 16.95 30.50
C ALA A 904 2.89 17.46 31.38
N THR A 905 4.05 16.79 31.36
CA THR A 905 5.18 17.09 32.27
C THR A 905 6.49 17.28 31.52
N THR A 906 7.35 18.13 32.08
CA THR A 906 8.79 18.24 31.74
C THR A 906 9.68 17.66 32.85
N THR A 907 9.09 17.13 33.93
CA THR A 907 9.82 16.56 35.06
C THR A 907 10.32 15.16 34.72
N THR A 908 11.60 14.91 34.99
CA THR A 908 12.20 13.58 34.86
C THR A 908 11.92 12.75 36.10
N VAL A 909 11.72 11.44 35.90
CA VAL A 909 11.52 10.47 36.98
C VAL A 909 12.88 10.10 37.59
N VAL A 910 13.85 9.83 36.72
CA VAL A 910 15.24 9.56 37.06
C VAL A 910 16.03 10.87 37.03
N PRO A 911 16.81 11.21 38.08
CA PRO A 911 17.68 12.39 38.08
C PRO A 911 18.79 12.30 37.02
N PRO A 912 19.40 13.43 36.61
CA PRO A 912 20.45 13.44 35.58
C PRO A 912 21.63 12.49 35.83
N VAL A 913 22.01 12.26 37.09
CA VAL A 913 23.06 11.30 37.46
C VAL A 913 22.64 9.86 37.12
N GLY A 914 21.38 9.48 37.39
CA GLY A 914 20.84 8.17 37.02
C GLY A 914 20.72 8.03 35.49
N GLN A 915 20.31 9.08 34.79
CA GLN A 915 20.26 9.08 33.32
C GLN A 915 21.66 8.94 32.70
N GLN A 916 22.69 9.54 33.30
CA GLN A 916 24.07 9.37 32.87
C GLN A 916 24.59 7.93 33.08
N LEU A 917 24.09 7.22 34.09
CA LEU A 917 24.41 5.79 34.31
C LEU A 917 23.66 4.88 33.32
N GLN A 918 22.42 5.23 32.98
CA GLN A 918 21.61 4.57 31.95
C GLN A 918 22.12 4.80 30.52
N ALA A 919 22.93 5.83 30.29
CA ALA A 919 23.50 6.13 28.98
C ALA A 919 24.65 5.15 28.59
N PRO A 920 24.92 4.97 27.28
CA PRO A 920 26.17 4.39 26.81
C PRO A 920 27.38 5.18 27.38
N PRO A 921 28.48 4.51 27.77
CA PRO A 921 28.80 3.10 27.50
C PRO A 921 28.30 2.11 28.57
N ARG A 922 27.61 2.54 29.63
CA ARG A 922 27.33 1.68 30.79
C ARG A 922 25.99 0.95 30.72
N LEU A 923 24.94 1.61 30.22
CA LEU A 923 23.57 1.07 30.18
C LEU A 923 23.08 0.50 31.54
N ALA A 924 23.54 1.10 32.64
CA ALA A 924 23.22 0.64 33.98
C ALA A 924 21.79 1.01 34.37
N ARG A 925 21.13 0.14 35.14
CA ARG A 925 19.72 0.29 35.51
C ARG A 925 19.55 1.09 36.80
N VAL A 926 18.36 1.64 37.00
CA VAL A 926 17.97 2.31 38.25
C VAL A 926 16.85 1.51 38.91
N LEU A 927 17.06 1.07 40.15
CA LEU A 927 16.06 0.39 40.94
C LEU A 927 15.17 1.43 41.64
N SER A 928 13.95 1.61 41.14
CA SER A 928 12.94 2.42 41.83
C SER A 928 12.28 1.61 42.94
N LEU A 929 12.19 2.16 44.15
CA LEU A 929 11.54 1.58 45.32
C LEU A 929 10.47 2.54 45.86
N GLU A 930 9.25 2.07 46.00
CA GLU A 930 8.12 2.84 46.54
C GLU A 930 7.51 2.10 47.74
N THR A 931 7.42 2.77 48.89
CA THR A 931 6.83 2.18 50.11
C THR A 931 5.36 2.57 50.24
N ARG A 932 4.49 1.57 50.39
CA ARG A 932 3.06 1.77 50.60
C ARG A 932 2.70 2.08 52.06
N PRO A 933 1.48 2.59 52.34
CA PRO A 933 0.99 2.81 53.70
C PRO A 933 0.93 1.54 54.56
N ASP A 934 0.75 0.36 53.95
CA ASP A 934 0.75 -0.95 54.61
C ASP A 934 2.16 -1.50 54.91
N GLY A 935 3.22 -0.79 54.51
CA GLY A 935 4.61 -1.19 54.69
C GLY A 935 5.18 -2.08 53.57
N THR A 936 4.39 -2.46 52.57
CA THR A 936 4.89 -3.21 51.41
C THR A 936 5.77 -2.32 50.52
N ILE A 937 6.83 -2.90 49.95
CA ILE A 937 7.73 -2.23 49.01
C ILE A 937 7.41 -2.70 47.59
N VAL A 938 7.08 -1.76 46.72
CA VAL A 938 6.98 -1.95 45.28
C VAL A 938 8.33 -1.63 44.67
N TYR A 939 8.77 -2.42 43.69
CA TYR A 939 9.99 -2.12 42.95
C TYR A 939 9.75 -2.11 41.44
N ALA A 940 10.53 -1.31 40.73
CA ALA A 940 10.60 -1.30 39.27
C ALA A 940 12.04 -1.09 38.80
N LEU A 941 12.48 -1.86 37.82
CA LEU A 941 13.83 -1.77 37.26
C LEU A 941 13.79 -0.87 36.01
N LEU A 942 14.31 0.35 36.13
CA LEU A 942 14.22 1.40 35.11
C LEU A 942 15.47 1.41 34.22
N ARG A 943 15.28 1.22 32.91
CA ARG A 943 16.34 1.33 31.90
C ARG A 943 16.45 2.71 31.26
N GLY A 944 15.39 3.51 31.35
CA GLY A 944 15.37 4.92 30.96
C GLY A 944 14.69 5.80 32.00
N ASP A 945 14.23 6.99 31.58
CA ASP A 945 13.63 7.99 32.47
C ASP A 945 12.17 7.64 32.84
N GLY A 946 12.00 6.63 33.69
CA GLY A 946 10.71 6.03 34.02
C GLY A 946 10.46 4.71 33.27
N ALA A 947 9.31 4.10 33.49
CA ALA A 947 8.92 2.84 32.85
C ALA A 947 8.52 3.10 31.38
N GLN A 948 9.29 2.55 30.44
CA GLN A 948 9.17 2.86 29.01
C GLN A 948 8.21 1.92 28.26
N LEU A 949 7.53 2.48 27.25
CA LEU A 949 6.62 1.78 26.35
C LEU A 949 7.35 0.72 25.50
N VAL A 950 8.62 0.96 25.16
CA VAL A 950 9.46 0.01 24.41
C VAL A 950 9.94 -1.18 25.26
N ASP A 951 10.00 -1.02 26.58
CA ASP A 951 10.38 -2.11 27.50
C ASP A 951 9.18 -2.99 27.84
N SER A 952 7.96 -2.43 27.84
CA SER A 952 6.71 -3.12 28.15
C SER A 952 6.30 -4.15 27.08
N ALA A 953 6.09 -5.40 27.50
CA ALA A 953 5.32 -6.38 26.73
C ALA A 953 4.22 -7.05 27.57
N ALA A 954 3.08 -7.35 26.94
CA ALA A 954 1.99 -8.12 27.53
C ALA A 954 2.39 -9.57 27.84
N VAL A 955 3.32 -10.14 27.06
CA VAL A 955 3.82 -11.52 27.22
C VAL A 955 4.50 -11.69 28.58
N ALA A 956 5.47 -10.84 28.91
CA ALA A 956 6.18 -10.86 30.19
C ALA A 956 5.23 -10.69 31.40
N ARG A 957 4.28 -9.74 31.29
CA ARG A 957 3.24 -9.55 32.33
C ARG A 957 2.38 -10.81 32.53
N LEU A 958 2.00 -11.50 31.45
CA LEU A 958 1.16 -12.69 31.56
C LEU A 958 1.93 -13.86 32.17
N ARG A 959 3.19 -14.09 31.78
CA ARG A 959 4.02 -15.17 32.35
C ARG A 959 4.24 -14.98 33.85
N ALA A 960 4.56 -13.75 34.27
CA ALA A 960 4.65 -13.38 35.68
C ALA A 960 3.35 -13.60 36.46
N PHE A 961 2.18 -13.44 35.82
CA PHE A 961 0.87 -13.75 36.43
C PHE A 961 0.55 -15.25 36.49
N VAL A 962 0.85 -16.00 35.42
CA VAL A 962 0.54 -17.44 35.34
C VAL A 962 1.45 -18.27 36.25
N GLY A 963 2.66 -17.80 36.54
CA GLY A 963 3.62 -18.52 37.39
C GLY A 963 4.23 -19.71 36.68
N SER A 964 4.60 -19.56 35.41
CA SER A 964 5.45 -20.53 34.71
C SER A 964 6.77 -20.69 35.47
N ASP A 965 7.20 -21.96 35.66
CA ASP A 965 8.28 -22.46 36.51
C ASP A 965 9.34 -21.44 37.00
N ALA A 966 9.66 -21.54 38.30
CA ALA A 966 10.63 -20.72 39.02
C ALA A 966 11.92 -20.44 38.24
N SER A 967 11.92 -19.33 37.50
CA SER A 967 13.09 -18.76 36.88
C SER A 967 14.01 -18.19 37.97
N PRO A 968 15.34 -18.13 37.74
CA PRO A 968 16.28 -17.30 38.52
C PRO A 968 15.91 -15.81 38.73
N ALA A 969 14.75 -15.37 38.26
CA ALA A 969 14.12 -14.08 38.51
C ALA A 969 13.93 -13.70 40.00
N ASP A 970 14.08 -14.64 40.94
CA ASP A 970 14.06 -14.37 42.38
C ASP A 970 15.17 -13.41 42.86
N ALA A 971 16.24 -13.21 42.09
CA ALA A 971 17.38 -12.36 42.51
C ALA A 971 17.00 -10.91 42.84
N VAL A 972 16.09 -10.27 42.07
CA VAL A 972 15.64 -8.89 42.37
C VAL A 972 14.69 -8.87 43.58
N PRO A 973 13.62 -9.70 43.66
CA PRO A 973 12.82 -9.86 44.88
C PRO A 973 13.64 -10.11 46.14
N GLN A 974 14.65 -10.99 46.10
CA GLN A 974 15.51 -11.31 47.24
C GLN A 974 16.31 -10.09 47.68
N VAL A 975 16.98 -9.37 46.77
CA VAL A 975 17.74 -8.16 47.11
C VAL A 975 16.83 -7.04 47.64
N VAL A 976 15.62 -6.87 47.10
CA VAL A 976 14.62 -5.93 47.64
C VAL A 976 14.11 -6.37 49.02
N GLY A 977 13.95 -7.67 49.24
CA GLY A 977 13.66 -8.27 50.54
C GLY A 977 14.75 -7.97 51.57
N ASP A 978 16.02 -8.11 51.20
CA ASP A 978 17.17 -7.82 52.06
C ASP A 978 17.32 -6.32 52.37
N ILE A 979 17.00 -5.42 51.41
CA ILE A 979 16.90 -3.97 51.65
C ILE A 979 15.77 -3.65 52.66
N SER A 980 14.71 -4.46 52.67
CA SER A 980 13.61 -4.34 53.64
C SER A 980 14.00 -4.90 55.02
N ALA A 981 14.90 -5.87 55.08
CA ALA A 981 15.40 -6.45 56.33
C ALA A 981 16.44 -5.54 57.01
N VAL A 982 16.73 -5.80 58.28
CA VAL A 982 17.81 -5.11 59.00
C VAL A 982 19.10 -5.93 58.86
N GLY A 983 20.05 -5.44 58.06
CA GLY A 983 21.42 -5.98 58.02
C GLY A 983 21.71 -7.02 56.93
N GLY A 984 21.21 -6.83 55.70
CA GLY A 984 21.67 -7.60 54.56
C GLY A 984 23.12 -7.28 54.19
N ALA A 985 24.01 -8.27 54.27
CA ALA A 985 25.37 -8.16 53.71
C ALA A 985 25.33 -8.09 52.17
N ASP A 986 26.37 -7.50 51.59
CA ASP A 986 26.70 -7.50 50.16
C ASP A 986 25.55 -7.06 49.23
N VAL A 987 24.64 -6.20 49.73
CA VAL A 987 23.48 -5.71 48.97
C VAL A 987 23.94 -4.84 47.80
N ALA A 988 24.91 -3.93 48.01
CA ALA A 988 25.42 -3.08 46.94
C ALA A 988 26.14 -3.88 45.84
N ASP A 989 26.94 -4.89 46.21
CA ASP A 989 27.59 -5.78 45.24
C ASP A 989 26.59 -6.63 44.44
N ARG A 990 25.54 -7.17 45.09
CA ARG A 990 24.46 -7.88 44.40
C ARG A 990 23.64 -6.96 43.48
N LEU A 991 23.40 -5.71 43.87
CA LEU A 991 22.81 -4.70 42.99
C LEU A 991 23.73 -4.41 41.79
N ALA A 992 25.04 -4.25 42.01
CA ALA A 992 26.02 -4.04 40.95
C ALA A 992 26.09 -5.22 39.98
N ASP A 993 25.97 -6.46 40.46
CA ASP A 993 25.90 -7.69 39.67
C ASP A 993 24.63 -7.78 38.80
N LEU A 994 23.53 -7.21 39.26
CA LEU A 994 22.28 -7.05 38.49
C LEU A 994 22.33 -5.82 37.56
N GLY A 995 23.49 -5.18 37.41
CA GLY A 995 23.72 -4.01 36.57
C GLY A 995 23.01 -2.75 37.08
N VAL A 996 22.64 -2.69 38.36
CA VAL A 996 21.96 -1.54 38.97
C VAL A 996 23.02 -0.51 39.38
N GLY A 997 23.03 0.64 38.71
CA GLY A 997 23.93 1.76 39.02
C GLY A 997 23.40 2.72 40.09
N GLY A 998 22.11 2.66 40.39
CA GLY A 998 21.50 3.51 41.42
C GLY A 998 20.15 3.02 41.92
N VAL A 999 19.81 3.45 43.14
CA VAL A 999 18.51 3.22 43.79
C VAL A 999 17.78 4.55 43.89
N LEU A 1000 16.48 4.55 43.59
CA LEU A 1000 15.61 5.72 43.52
C LEU A 1000 14.40 5.52 44.44
N VAL A 1001 14.15 6.46 45.35
CA VAL A 1001 12.90 6.50 46.13
C VAL A 1001 12.11 7.75 45.71
N PRO A 1002 10.98 7.61 44.98
CA PRO A 1002 10.16 8.74 44.55
C PRO A 1002 9.73 9.65 45.70
N ALA A 1003 9.48 10.92 45.41
CA ALA A 1003 8.85 11.84 46.35
C ALA A 1003 7.34 11.61 46.36
N THR A 1004 6.76 11.39 47.55
CA THR A 1004 5.31 11.30 47.75
C THR A 1004 4.77 12.66 48.22
N PRO A 1005 3.55 13.08 47.81
CA PRO A 1005 2.96 14.34 48.28
C PRO A 1005 2.72 14.38 49.79
N ASP A 1006 2.48 13.20 50.39
CA ASP A 1006 2.36 12.99 51.82
C ASP A 1006 3.49 12.02 52.25
N PRO A 1007 4.48 12.45 53.07
CA PRO A 1007 5.62 11.62 53.44
C PRO A 1007 5.22 10.59 54.51
N THR A 1008 4.90 9.37 54.09
CA THR A 1008 4.58 8.26 55.01
C THR A 1008 5.78 7.91 55.91
N ARG A 1009 5.49 7.45 57.15
CA ARG A 1009 6.53 6.91 58.05
C ARG A 1009 7.32 5.80 57.37
N SER A 1010 6.64 4.89 56.67
CA SER A 1010 7.24 3.77 55.94
C SER A 1010 8.26 4.22 54.90
N ARG A 1011 8.00 5.34 54.20
CA ARG A 1011 8.96 5.95 53.27
C ARG A 1011 10.18 6.50 54.01
N ALA A 1012 9.99 7.21 55.12
CA ALA A 1012 11.10 7.72 55.93
C ALA A 1012 11.97 6.59 56.48
N GLU A 1013 11.38 5.49 56.94
CA GLU A 1013 12.10 4.30 57.39
C GLU A 1013 12.92 3.65 56.25
N LEU A 1014 12.35 3.50 55.05
CA LEU A 1014 13.10 2.97 53.89
C LEU A 1014 14.28 3.87 53.54
N VAL A 1015 14.06 5.19 53.50
CA VAL A 1015 15.10 6.20 53.23
C VAL A 1015 16.24 6.11 54.27
N THR A 1016 15.93 5.88 55.54
CA THR A 1016 16.94 5.67 56.60
C THR A 1016 17.65 4.32 56.47
N ARG A 1017 16.95 3.23 56.12
CA ARG A 1017 17.60 1.91 55.89
C ARG A 1017 18.59 1.98 54.73
N LEU A 1018 18.24 2.63 53.62
CA LEU A 1018 19.13 2.81 52.46
C LEU A 1018 20.41 3.60 52.80
N ASP A 1019 20.36 4.53 53.76
CA ASP A 1019 21.57 5.25 54.23
C ASP A 1019 22.50 4.38 55.12
N THR A 1020 22.03 3.23 55.60
CA THR A 1020 22.82 2.31 56.45
C THR A 1020 23.45 1.14 55.70
N ILE A 1021 23.18 1.01 54.40
CA ILE A 1021 23.72 -0.06 53.56
C ILE A 1021 25.07 0.41 53.00
N ASP A 1022 26.14 -0.35 53.29
CA ASP A 1022 27.46 -0.06 52.73
C ASP A 1022 27.46 -0.19 51.20
N GLY A 1023 28.24 0.65 50.53
CA GLY A 1023 28.23 0.79 49.07
C GLY A 1023 27.02 1.55 48.47
N LEU A 1024 26.06 2.05 49.26
CA LEU A 1024 24.99 2.96 48.79
C LEU A 1024 25.28 4.43 49.14
N GLU A 1025 25.79 5.19 48.18
CA GLU A 1025 26.11 6.61 48.36
C GLU A 1025 24.93 7.51 47.97
N ARG A 1026 24.33 8.24 48.91
CA ARG A 1026 23.29 9.24 48.58
C ARG A 1026 23.89 10.41 47.76
N VAL A 1027 23.49 10.54 46.49
CA VAL A 1027 24.02 11.59 45.59
C VAL A 1027 23.11 12.82 45.51
N THR A 1028 21.78 12.62 45.47
CA THR A 1028 20.83 13.75 45.35
C THR A 1028 19.57 13.55 46.17
N GLN A 1029 19.12 14.64 46.79
CA GLN A 1029 17.80 14.77 47.40
C GLN A 1029 17.05 15.87 46.65
N GLY A 1030 16.30 15.48 45.62
CA GLY A 1030 15.56 16.39 44.74
C GLY A 1030 14.11 16.56 45.15
N ARG A 1031 13.39 17.47 44.46
CA ARG A 1031 11.94 17.64 44.63
C ARG A 1031 11.11 16.45 44.13
N SER A 1032 11.66 15.62 43.24
CA SER A 1032 10.97 14.47 42.62
C SER A 1032 11.35 13.11 43.21
N ALA A 1033 12.55 12.96 43.79
CA ALA A 1033 13.03 11.71 44.38
C ALA A 1033 14.29 11.91 45.24
N VAL A 1034 14.59 10.91 46.07
CA VAL A 1034 15.93 10.70 46.68
C VAL A 1034 16.65 9.62 45.87
N PHE A 1035 17.94 9.80 45.61
CA PHE A 1035 18.73 8.89 44.77
C PHE A 1035 20.08 8.56 45.39
N TRP A 1036 20.38 7.26 45.41
CA TRP A 1036 21.65 6.67 45.85
C TRP A 1036 22.35 6.07 44.63
N ARG A 1037 23.67 6.25 44.54
CA ARG A 1037 24.55 5.55 43.61
C ARG A 1037 25.00 4.24 44.25
N VAL A 1038 25.01 3.17 43.47
CA VAL A 1038 25.57 1.88 43.87
C VAL A 1038 27.07 1.86 43.55
N ALA A 1039 27.89 1.52 44.54
CA ALA A 1039 29.32 1.25 44.42
C ALA A 1039 29.62 -0.15 44.96
N ARG A 1040 30.60 -0.85 44.38
CA ARG A 1040 31.08 -2.14 44.89
C ARG A 1040 31.96 -1.96 46.12
N THR A 1041 31.87 -2.87 47.08
CA THR A 1041 32.49 -2.70 48.41
C THR A 1041 33.96 -3.14 48.43
N ASP A 1042 34.29 -4.23 47.73
CA ASP A 1042 35.63 -4.86 47.74
C ASP A 1042 36.58 -4.46 46.59
N ALA A 1043 36.14 -3.60 45.66
CA ALA A 1043 36.88 -3.29 44.44
C ALA A 1043 37.93 -2.18 44.65
N ALA A 1044 39.23 -2.54 44.58
CA ALA A 1044 40.35 -1.62 44.79
C ALA A 1044 40.38 -0.42 43.83
N ASP A 1045 39.89 -0.60 42.60
CA ASP A 1045 39.39 0.46 41.74
C ASP A 1045 37.87 0.30 41.66
N ALA A 1046 37.10 1.34 42.01
CA ALA A 1046 35.64 1.27 42.08
C ALA A 1046 34.99 1.22 40.69
N VAL A 1047 34.99 0.03 40.07
CA VAL A 1047 34.35 -0.26 38.79
C VAL A 1047 32.85 -0.01 38.92
N PRO A 1048 32.28 0.97 38.18
CA PRO A 1048 30.88 1.30 38.30
C PRO A 1048 30.00 0.18 37.74
N PRO A 1049 28.80 -0.06 38.29
CA PRO A 1049 27.87 -1.02 37.72
C PRO A 1049 27.58 -0.72 36.24
N ALA A 1050 27.57 -1.77 35.42
CA ALA A 1050 27.38 -1.70 33.99
C ALA A 1050 26.57 -2.91 33.49
N TRP A 1051 26.02 -2.79 32.28
CA TRP A 1051 25.23 -3.83 31.63
C TRP A 1051 26.04 -5.08 31.25
N ALA A 1052 27.32 -4.91 30.96
CA ALA A 1052 28.25 -6.01 30.68
C ALA A 1052 29.57 -5.78 31.41
N THR A 1053 30.09 -6.85 32.03
CA THR A 1053 31.31 -6.82 32.83
C THR A 1053 32.23 -7.96 32.39
N LEU A 1054 33.52 -7.66 32.24
CA LEU A 1054 34.57 -8.67 32.08
C LEU A 1054 35.06 -9.06 33.48
N VAL A 1055 35.07 -10.35 33.77
CA VAL A 1055 35.41 -10.93 35.09
C VAL A 1055 36.57 -11.90 34.91
N ALA A 1056 37.65 -11.74 35.66
CA ALA A 1056 38.74 -12.72 35.72
C ALA A 1056 38.33 -14.00 36.48
N GLY A 1057 39.05 -15.11 36.24
CA GLY A 1057 38.70 -16.44 36.76
C GLY A 1057 38.81 -16.61 38.28
N ASP A 1058 39.43 -15.66 38.97
CA ASP A 1058 39.50 -15.53 40.43
C ASP A 1058 38.38 -14.64 41.01
N GLY A 1059 37.61 -13.95 40.15
CA GLY A 1059 36.51 -13.07 40.52
C GLY A 1059 36.93 -11.64 40.92
N THR A 1060 38.22 -11.32 40.97
CA THR A 1060 38.71 -10.08 41.60
C THR A 1060 38.98 -8.93 40.61
N ASP A 1061 39.49 -9.21 39.41
CA ASP A 1061 39.64 -8.20 38.34
C ASP A 1061 38.32 -8.10 37.54
N LEU A 1062 37.59 -7.02 37.81
CA LEU A 1062 36.34 -6.64 37.15
C LEU A 1062 36.61 -5.43 36.24
N ARG A 1063 36.01 -5.41 35.04
CA ARG A 1063 36.07 -4.24 34.13
C ARG A 1063 34.75 -4.04 33.40
N ASP A 1064 34.27 -2.81 33.31
CA ASP A 1064 33.09 -2.50 32.51
C ASP A 1064 33.38 -2.68 31.01
N LEU A 1065 32.43 -3.26 30.29
CA LEU A 1065 32.50 -3.41 28.84
C LEU A 1065 31.54 -2.41 28.21
N ALA A 1066 32.08 -1.57 27.33
CA ALA A 1066 31.29 -0.57 26.63
C ALA A 1066 30.16 -1.22 25.84
N ALA A 1067 28.94 -0.94 26.27
CA ALA A 1067 27.71 -1.42 25.68
C ALA A 1067 26.92 -0.27 25.06
N GLN A 1068 26.35 -0.53 23.90
CA GLN A 1068 25.40 0.33 23.24
C GLN A 1068 24.30 -0.57 22.69
N ASP A 1069 23.03 -0.15 22.75
CA ASP A 1069 21.94 -0.84 22.06
C ASP A 1069 21.69 -2.31 22.52
N ALA A 1070 22.15 -2.68 23.72
CA ALA A 1070 22.23 -4.05 24.24
C ALA A 1070 23.17 -4.98 23.43
N GLU A 1071 24.19 -4.41 22.82
CA GLU A 1071 25.32 -5.08 22.18
C GLU A 1071 26.64 -4.58 22.80
N VAL A 1072 27.65 -5.45 22.87
CA VAL A 1072 29.03 -5.08 23.25
C VAL A 1072 29.92 -5.24 22.03
N HIS A 1073 30.71 -4.20 21.75
CA HIS A 1073 31.78 -4.22 20.75
C HIS A 1073 33.04 -3.67 21.40
N ALA A 1074 33.92 -4.55 21.88
CA ALA A 1074 35.07 -4.20 22.71
C ALA A 1074 36.36 -4.86 22.22
N GLN A 1075 37.48 -4.14 22.29
CA GLN A 1075 38.79 -4.71 22.00
C GLN A 1075 39.42 -5.23 23.29
N LEU A 1076 39.62 -6.54 23.38
CA LEU A 1076 40.22 -7.20 24.54
C LEU A 1076 41.72 -7.37 24.34
N LEU A 1077 42.49 -6.95 25.34
CA LEU A 1077 43.91 -7.29 25.45
C LEU A 1077 44.09 -8.74 25.90
N ALA A 1078 45.30 -9.29 25.77
CA ALA A 1078 45.64 -10.58 26.37
C ALA A 1078 45.60 -10.49 27.91
N SER A 1079 45.42 -11.63 28.57
CA SER A 1079 45.43 -11.75 30.03
C SER A 1079 46.10 -13.05 30.44
N ASP A 1080 46.82 -13.02 31.56
CA ASP A 1080 47.47 -14.21 32.13
C ASP A 1080 46.47 -15.16 32.81
N ALA A 1081 45.29 -14.64 33.18
CA ALA A 1081 44.18 -15.41 33.75
C ALA A 1081 43.06 -15.64 32.72
N PRO A 1082 42.32 -16.76 32.79
CA PRO A 1082 41.11 -16.95 31.99
C PRO A 1082 40.05 -15.93 32.43
N ARG A 1083 39.34 -15.34 31.47
CA ARG A 1083 38.27 -14.37 31.73
C ARG A 1083 36.93 -14.84 31.16
N ARG A 1084 35.85 -14.30 31.71
CA ARG A 1084 34.48 -14.45 31.21
C ARG A 1084 33.79 -13.10 31.09
N VAL A 1085 32.92 -12.96 30.10
CA VAL A 1085 31.99 -11.83 30.01
C VAL A 1085 30.71 -12.23 30.73
N VAL A 1086 30.19 -11.37 31.60
CA VAL A 1086 28.90 -11.55 32.27
C VAL A 1086 28.00 -10.38 31.88
N LEU A 1087 26.80 -10.68 31.39
CA LEU A 1087 25.77 -9.69 31.11
C LEU A 1087 24.86 -9.55 32.32
N ALA A 1088 24.29 -8.37 32.53
CA ALA A 1088 23.26 -8.14 33.53
C ALA A 1088 21.85 -8.59 33.06
N GLU A 1089 21.76 -9.42 32.02
CA GLU A 1089 20.51 -9.97 31.48
C GLU A 1089 20.35 -11.45 31.88
N HIS A 1090 19.10 -11.95 31.85
CA HIS A 1090 18.80 -13.36 32.05
C HIS A 1090 19.51 -14.26 31.02
N ALA A 1091 19.93 -15.45 31.44
CA ALA A 1091 20.52 -16.43 30.54
C ALA A 1091 19.50 -16.94 29.52
N ASP A 1092 19.86 -16.92 28.24
CA ASP A 1092 18.99 -17.32 27.13
C ASP A 1092 19.81 -17.83 25.93
N PRO A 1093 19.40 -18.93 25.27
CA PRO A 1093 20.14 -19.49 24.14
C PRO A 1093 20.24 -18.57 22.91
N GLY A 1094 19.43 -17.50 22.81
CA GLY A 1094 19.55 -16.48 21.77
C GLY A 1094 20.71 -15.50 21.95
N TRP A 1095 21.34 -15.46 23.14
CA TRP A 1095 22.57 -14.68 23.32
C TRP A 1095 23.76 -15.34 22.62
N SER A 1096 24.49 -14.56 21.83
CA SER A 1096 25.72 -15.01 21.16
C SER A 1096 26.88 -14.07 21.41
N ALA A 1097 28.07 -14.64 21.60
CA ALA A 1097 29.32 -13.90 21.70
C ALA A 1097 30.38 -14.48 20.77
N THR A 1098 31.21 -13.61 20.20
CA THR A 1098 32.34 -14.00 19.34
C THR A 1098 33.60 -13.22 19.71
N LEU A 1099 34.76 -13.85 19.55
CA LEU A 1099 36.09 -13.23 19.64
C LEU A 1099 36.79 -13.41 18.29
N ASP A 1100 37.08 -12.31 17.60
CA ASP A 1100 37.59 -12.29 16.21
C ASP A 1100 36.78 -13.21 15.26
N GLY A 1101 35.45 -13.21 15.42
CA GLY A 1101 34.52 -14.01 14.63
C GLY A 1101 34.42 -15.49 15.01
N ARG A 1102 35.21 -15.99 15.98
CA ARG A 1102 35.03 -17.34 16.55
C ARG A 1102 34.00 -17.29 17.68
N ALA A 1103 33.02 -18.19 17.65
CA ALA A 1103 32.00 -18.28 18.70
C ALA A 1103 32.63 -18.67 20.06
N LEU A 1104 32.21 -17.96 21.11
CA LEU A 1104 32.58 -18.28 22.50
C LEU A 1104 31.60 -19.28 23.10
N ARG A 1105 32.04 -20.00 24.14
CA ARG A 1105 31.19 -20.95 24.85
C ARG A 1105 30.24 -20.18 25.80
N PRO A 1106 28.91 -20.37 25.71
CA PRO A 1106 27.98 -19.81 26.68
C PRO A 1106 28.13 -20.48 28.05
N ALA A 1107 27.93 -19.69 29.10
CA ALA A 1107 27.90 -20.10 30.50
C ALA A 1107 26.81 -19.31 31.23
N THR A 1108 26.51 -19.69 32.47
CA THR A 1108 25.49 -19.02 33.32
C THR A 1108 26.11 -18.68 34.66
N VAL A 1109 25.73 -17.52 35.21
CA VAL A 1109 26.26 -16.97 36.48
C VAL A 1109 25.09 -16.43 37.28
N ASP A 1110 24.65 -17.15 38.33
CA ASP A 1110 23.52 -16.73 39.17
C ASP A 1110 22.24 -16.45 38.34
N GLY A 1111 22.01 -17.26 37.31
CA GLY A 1111 20.92 -17.07 36.34
C GLY A 1111 21.15 -16.02 35.24
N ARG A 1112 22.27 -15.27 35.30
CA ARG A 1112 22.67 -14.29 34.29
C ARG A 1112 23.44 -14.93 33.13
N GLN A 1113 23.33 -14.35 31.93
CA GLN A 1113 24.08 -14.80 30.76
C GLN A 1113 25.59 -14.52 30.90
N ALA A 1114 26.42 -15.49 30.56
CA ALA A 1114 27.87 -15.32 30.48
C ALA A 1114 28.51 -16.05 29.27
N PHE A 1115 29.78 -15.73 28.99
CA PHE A 1115 30.59 -16.34 27.93
C PHE A 1115 32.04 -16.52 28.36
N GLU A 1116 32.61 -17.70 28.13
CA GLU A 1116 34.04 -17.99 28.36
C GLU A 1116 34.89 -17.33 27.26
N VAL A 1117 35.76 -16.37 27.63
CA VAL A 1117 36.71 -15.71 26.71
C VAL A 1117 38.10 -16.36 26.77
N GLY A 1118 38.52 -16.75 27.97
CA GLY A 1118 39.89 -17.20 28.23
C GLY A 1118 40.91 -16.06 28.25
N THR A 1119 42.16 -16.38 27.88
CA THR A 1119 43.35 -15.52 27.98
C THR A 1119 43.63 -14.70 26.72
N GLY A 1120 43.01 -15.05 25.59
CA GLY A 1120 43.30 -14.47 24.28
C GLY A 1120 42.94 -12.98 24.14
N ALA A 1121 43.72 -12.25 23.34
CA ALA A 1121 43.35 -10.92 22.84
C ALA A 1121 42.42 -11.05 21.61
N GLY A 1122 41.65 -10.01 21.30
CA GLY A 1122 40.82 -9.96 20.09
C GLY A 1122 39.67 -8.97 20.18
N THR A 1123 38.84 -8.93 19.13
CA THR A 1123 37.61 -8.13 19.07
C THR A 1123 36.45 -8.95 19.60
N LEU A 1124 35.94 -8.59 20.78
CA LEU A 1124 34.73 -9.17 21.36
C LEU A 1124 33.50 -8.49 20.74
N ALA A 1125 32.57 -9.29 20.22
CA ALA A 1125 31.22 -8.87 19.88
C ALA A 1125 30.19 -9.75 20.60
N VAL A 1126 29.28 -9.13 21.36
CA VAL A 1126 28.16 -9.82 22.05
C VAL A 1126 26.84 -9.19 21.62
N ARG A 1127 25.86 -10.01 21.24
CA ARG A 1127 24.56 -9.58 20.70
C ARG A 1127 23.48 -10.64 20.88
N TYR A 1128 22.22 -10.21 20.91
CA TYR A 1128 21.06 -11.11 20.91
C TYR A 1128 20.61 -11.44 19.48
N ASP A 1129 20.72 -12.71 19.11
CA ASP A 1129 20.07 -13.27 17.91
C ASP A 1129 18.85 -14.07 18.35
N GLY A 1130 17.69 -13.40 18.42
CA GLY A 1130 16.41 -14.08 18.55
C GLY A 1130 16.14 -15.05 17.40
N ASP A 1131 15.14 -15.91 17.58
CA ASP A 1131 14.85 -17.07 16.74
C ASP A 1131 15.03 -16.87 15.23
N GLY A 1132 15.49 -17.91 14.52
CA GLY A 1132 15.74 -17.88 13.07
C GLY A 1132 14.53 -17.50 12.19
N LEU A 1133 13.34 -17.37 12.78
CA LEU A 1133 12.12 -16.82 12.16
C LEU A 1133 12.11 -15.27 12.05
N ARG A 1134 12.94 -14.56 12.83
CA ARG A 1134 13.05 -13.09 12.85
C ARG A 1134 13.28 -12.51 11.46
N THR A 1135 14.39 -12.88 10.82
CA THR A 1135 14.79 -12.38 9.49
C THR A 1135 13.75 -12.67 8.40
N PRO A 1136 13.23 -13.91 8.20
CA PRO A 1136 12.21 -14.16 7.20
C PRO A 1136 10.88 -13.46 7.51
N TRP A 1137 10.50 -13.27 8.77
CA TRP A 1137 9.31 -12.47 9.13
C TRP A 1137 9.50 -10.99 8.79
N ILE A 1138 10.63 -10.36 9.14
CA ILE A 1138 10.90 -8.94 8.80
C ILE A 1138 10.87 -8.75 7.28
N VAL A 1139 11.55 -9.62 6.52
CA VAL A 1139 11.62 -9.53 5.05
C VAL A 1139 10.26 -9.78 4.41
N GLY A 1140 9.56 -10.85 4.79
CA GLY A 1140 8.25 -11.21 4.24
C GLY A 1140 7.16 -10.21 4.61
N GLY A 1141 7.10 -9.82 5.89
CA GLY A 1141 6.15 -8.86 6.42
C GLY A 1141 6.37 -7.45 5.88
N GLY A 1142 7.62 -6.99 5.84
CA GLY A 1142 8.01 -5.72 5.23
C GLY A 1142 7.64 -5.66 3.73
N LEU A 1143 7.86 -6.74 2.98
CA LEU A 1143 7.43 -6.84 1.58
C LEU A 1143 5.91 -6.77 1.43
N VAL A 1144 5.14 -7.47 2.27
CA VAL A 1144 3.67 -7.43 2.25
C VAL A 1144 3.15 -6.02 2.56
N LEU A 1145 3.64 -5.39 3.63
CA LEU A 1145 3.26 -4.03 4.01
C LEU A 1145 3.63 -3.01 2.92
N LEU A 1146 4.79 -3.14 2.29
CA LEU A 1146 5.20 -2.31 1.14
C LEU A 1146 4.25 -2.47 -0.05
N VAL A 1147 3.91 -3.71 -0.43
CA VAL A 1147 2.97 -3.99 -1.54
C VAL A 1147 1.60 -3.37 -1.26
N VAL A 1148 1.10 -3.50 -0.02
CA VAL A 1148 -0.19 -2.96 0.41
C VAL A 1148 -0.15 -1.43 0.43
N ALA A 1149 0.90 -0.80 0.96
CA ALA A 1149 1.09 0.65 0.93
C ALA A 1149 1.10 1.20 -0.50
N LEU A 1150 1.84 0.57 -1.43
CA LEU A 1150 1.84 0.95 -2.85
C LEU A 1150 0.44 0.82 -3.49
N LEU A 1151 -0.30 -0.24 -3.17
CA LEU A 1151 -1.68 -0.41 -3.64
C LEU A 1151 -2.62 0.67 -3.08
N ALA A 1152 -2.44 1.09 -1.82
CA ALA A 1152 -3.23 2.12 -1.14
C ALA A 1152 -2.99 3.55 -1.68
N LEU A 1153 -1.78 3.88 -2.14
CA LEU A 1153 -1.41 5.22 -2.60
C LEU A 1153 -2.42 5.86 -3.60
N PRO A 1154 -2.80 7.14 -3.45
CA PRO A 1154 -3.82 7.79 -4.29
C PRO A 1154 -3.31 8.26 -5.68
N THR A 1155 -2.48 7.45 -6.35
CA THR A 1155 -1.86 7.78 -7.65
C THR A 1155 -2.86 7.97 -8.78
N ARG A 1156 -3.98 7.24 -8.76
CA ARG A 1156 -5.02 7.26 -9.79
C ARG A 1156 -6.01 8.38 -9.48
N ARG A 1157 -5.56 9.64 -9.58
CA ARG A 1157 -6.47 10.78 -9.61
C ARG A 1157 -7.50 10.53 -10.71
N ARG A 1158 -8.77 10.32 -10.35
CA ARG A 1158 -9.89 10.52 -11.28
C ARG A 1158 -9.94 12.02 -11.62
N ARG A 1159 -9.09 12.48 -12.53
CA ARG A 1159 -9.20 13.80 -13.17
C ARG A 1159 -10.35 13.78 -14.19
N GLY A 1160 -11.54 13.40 -13.72
CA GLY A 1160 -12.82 13.69 -14.39
C GLY A 1160 -13.28 15.13 -14.13
N THR A 1161 -12.56 15.85 -13.28
CA THR A 1161 -12.73 17.29 -13.02
C THR A 1161 -11.42 18.00 -13.32
N VAL A 1162 -11.32 18.52 -14.54
CA VAL A 1162 -10.64 19.80 -14.77
C VAL A 1162 -11.67 20.90 -14.49
N ARG A 1163 -11.21 22.10 -14.11
CA ARG A 1163 -12.06 23.25 -13.78
C ARG A 1163 -12.96 23.59 -14.97
#